data_AF-A0A9P5EXJ1-F1
#
_entry.id   AF-A0A9P5EXJ1-F1
#
_cell.length_a   1.000
_cell.length_b   1.000
_cell.length_c   1.000
_cell.angle_alpha   90.00
_cell.angle_beta   90.00
_cell.angle_gamma   90.00
#
_symmetry.space_group_name_H-M   'P 1'
#
loop_
_entity.id
_entity.type
_entity.pdbx_description
1 polymer ?
#
loop_
_entity_poly.entity_id
_entity_poly.type
_entity_poly.pdbx_seq_one_letter_code
_entity_poly.pdbx_strand_id
1 'polypeptide(L)'
;MSDITKSAENVQQVERPEVATGPKPIAAVDTLHHDEAMKILDRYTGDRGWAKTEESKLRHKVDWKLMPVLCLTYGLQYYDKAMLSQAALFGLRTDLDLTVSDRYSWSASIFYLGFIAGAYPAMILAQKFPVEKVASVIVTLWGLCLILTTSCSDYRGLYVQRFCLGLLESGISPMFMLIVGSFYKKNEQAMRMGIWYSCTGYVSIFSPLINYGFGKLNGGVSSWRYMFYFAGSLTIAWGLLLYFLLPADPIRAKGFNERERYILVARLRSNNSGVRNTHYKMDQVGELALDMKFWLVFAVAFLCMIANGPISTFVPVIINGFGFSTLNSLLLTMPAGAYGGTVQLVMPYVAYKFKNCRTWVIFGAQLGTTLAAILLWLLPRSAKGGLLFAAYILPSVGGGYAVLMGLQIANTAGYTKRSIASSGLYIGYCLGNFVGPLVFRKQDAPEYAFGFIVVVITSLAAGILCLVYRFHCVWQNKRRDRGGTMEGFDHAYDDDLTDIKVYAPENQSNAQKQALEACLEQRYNFSSAHEQDLQESFAETYWEYCYSWCPVLDPETLASDIARSPLLANALATASSNIQPPLVPHEGPTEYYKKARTIFYEDEESDGLTTLMGLSLFYWFAPKPPSTVHRHSSWWWTSVIIRHAQQMNLHREPASEHIPGSNLLKLGLRRRIWWTAF
;
A
#
# COMPACT_ATOMS: atom_id res chain seq x y z
N MET A 1 6.17 34.02 -57.07
CA MET A 1 5.15 34.70 -57.92
C MET A 1 4.64 33.64 -58.87
N SER A 2 3.36 33.28 -58.95
CA SER A 2 2.16 33.97 -58.48
C SER A 2 0.99 32.98 -58.56
N ASP A 3 0.61 32.40 -57.42
CA ASP A 3 -0.72 31.79 -57.27
C ASP A 3 -1.57 32.77 -56.47
N ILE A 4 -1.95 33.86 -57.14
CA ILE A 4 -2.95 34.81 -56.67
C ILE A 4 -3.89 34.97 -57.85
N THR A 5 -5.04 34.30 -57.77
CA THR A 5 -6.37 34.68 -58.26
C THR A 5 -7.14 33.43 -58.64
N LYS A 6 -7.86 32.87 -57.67
CA LYS A 6 -9.14 32.19 -57.90
C LYS A 6 -9.96 32.26 -56.62
N SER A 7 -11.25 32.53 -56.83
CA SER A 7 -12.36 32.59 -55.87
C SER A 7 -12.42 33.77 -54.90
N ALA A 8 -12.68 34.95 -55.45
CA ALA A 8 -13.65 35.88 -54.87
C ALA A 8 -14.85 35.95 -55.83
N GLU A 9 -15.97 35.32 -55.47
CA GLU A 9 -17.35 35.63 -55.91
C GLU A 9 -18.30 34.50 -55.48
N ASN A 10 -18.95 34.65 -54.33
CA ASN A 10 -20.42 34.75 -54.24
C ASN A 10 -20.89 34.57 -52.79
N VAL A 11 -21.61 35.60 -52.34
CA VAL A 11 -22.31 35.72 -51.07
C VAL A 11 -23.79 35.43 -51.35
N GLN A 12 -24.41 34.47 -50.64
CA GLN A 12 -25.69 34.65 -49.92
C GLN A 12 -26.29 33.34 -49.36
N GLN A 13 -27.02 33.51 -48.25
CA GLN A 13 -28.03 32.66 -47.61
C GLN A 13 -27.61 31.65 -46.52
N VAL A 14 -27.50 32.20 -45.30
CA VAL A 14 -28.28 31.88 -44.08
C VAL A 14 -28.83 30.45 -43.93
N GLU A 15 -28.22 29.68 -43.03
CA GLU A 15 -28.90 28.75 -42.12
C GLU A 15 -28.37 28.96 -40.70
N ARG A 16 -29.29 29.11 -39.74
CA ARG A 16 -29.00 29.31 -38.30
C ARG A 16 -28.37 28.03 -37.70
N PRO A 17 -27.31 28.11 -36.88
CA PRO A 17 -27.06 27.10 -35.88
C PRO A 17 -27.81 27.47 -34.60
N GLU A 18 -28.57 26.51 -34.09
CA GLU A 18 -29.35 26.58 -32.86
C GLU A 18 -28.51 26.97 -31.64
N VAL A 19 -29.17 27.68 -30.73
CA VAL A 19 -28.68 28.04 -29.41
C VAL A 19 -28.53 26.77 -28.57
N ALA A 20 -27.30 26.29 -28.40
CA ALA A 20 -26.98 25.30 -27.38
C ALA A 20 -26.66 26.01 -26.05
N THR A 21 -27.69 26.27 -25.26
CA THR A 21 -27.57 26.62 -23.85
C THR A 21 -27.12 25.38 -23.05
N GLY A 22 -25.88 25.37 -22.60
CA GLY A 22 -25.38 24.37 -21.67
C GLY A 22 -23.99 24.72 -21.13
N PRO A 23 -23.71 24.51 -19.83
CA PRO A 23 -22.41 24.79 -19.25
C PRO A 23 -21.35 23.86 -19.87
N LYS A 24 -20.24 24.43 -20.34
CA LYS A 24 -19.08 23.64 -20.82
C LYS A 24 -18.54 22.79 -19.67
N PRO A 25 -18.32 21.47 -19.87
CA PRO A 25 -17.91 20.59 -18.79
C PRO A 25 -16.50 20.91 -18.33
N ILE A 26 -16.37 21.05 -17.01
CA ILE A 26 -15.10 21.11 -16.27
C ILE A 26 -14.33 19.82 -16.59
N ALA A 27 -13.02 19.94 -16.83
CA ALA A 27 -12.13 18.83 -17.16
C ALA A 27 -12.40 17.62 -16.25
N ALA A 28 -12.88 16.54 -16.86
CA ALA A 28 -13.22 15.32 -16.15
C ALA A 28 -11.91 14.69 -15.65
N VAL A 29 -11.72 14.72 -14.33
CA VAL A 29 -10.88 13.75 -13.64
C VAL A 29 -11.40 12.37 -14.04
N ASP A 30 -10.50 11.48 -14.46
CA ASP A 30 -10.82 10.17 -15.00
C ASP A 30 -11.61 9.31 -13.98
N THR A 31 -12.94 9.32 -14.09
CA THR A 31 -13.91 8.62 -13.21
C THR A 31 -14.31 7.26 -13.78
N LEU A 32 -13.36 6.46 -14.27
CA LEU A 32 -13.69 5.23 -15.00
C LEU A 32 -14.16 4.05 -14.12
N HIS A 33 -14.18 4.22 -12.80
CA HIS A 33 -15.15 3.52 -11.94
C HIS A 33 -15.77 4.53 -10.98
N HIS A 34 -17.10 4.50 -10.90
CA HIS A 34 -17.87 5.32 -9.98
C HIS A 34 -17.26 5.24 -8.58
N ASP A 35 -16.62 6.32 -8.12
CA ASP A 35 -16.11 6.37 -6.76
C ASP A 35 -17.32 6.58 -5.83
N GLU A 36 -18.09 5.50 -5.62
CA GLU A 36 -19.26 5.49 -4.74
C GLU A 36 -18.88 5.93 -3.32
N ALA A 37 -17.61 5.76 -2.95
CA ALA A 37 -17.03 6.33 -1.73
C ALA A 37 -17.10 7.86 -1.73
N MET A 38 -16.68 8.53 -2.81
CA MET A 38 -16.80 9.99 -2.94
C MET A 38 -18.27 10.44 -2.94
N LYS A 39 -19.17 9.70 -3.60
CA LYS A 39 -20.61 9.98 -3.55
C LYS A 39 -21.17 9.92 -2.13
N ILE A 40 -20.74 8.98 -1.30
CA ILE A 40 -21.14 8.91 0.12
C ILE A 40 -20.62 10.12 0.91
N LEU A 41 -19.38 10.52 0.63
CA LEU A 41 -18.72 11.63 1.33
C LEU A 41 -19.36 12.97 0.96
N ASP A 42 -19.75 13.15 -0.29
CA ASP A 42 -20.38 14.38 -0.80
C ASP A 42 -21.87 14.47 -0.43
N ARG A 43 -22.57 13.32 -0.34
CA ARG A 43 -24.00 13.27 0.07
C ARG A 43 -24.21 13.48 1.56
N TYR A 44 -23.20 13.24 2.40
CA TYR A 44 -23.35 13.37 3.84
C TYR A 44 -23.42 14.85 4.26
N THR A 45 -24.59 15.26 4.75
CA THR A 45 -24.88 16.63 5.22
C THR A 45 -24.74 16.82 6.73
N GLY A 46 -24.41 15.76 7.48
CA GLY A 46 -24.22 15.81 8.93
C GLY A 46 -22.84 16.30 9.38
N ASP A 47 -22.58 16.23 10.70
CA ASP A 47 -21.30 16.64 11.29
C ASP A 47 -20.14 15.78 10.79
N ARG A 48 -19.19 16.42 10.10
CA ARG A 48 -18.01 15.80 9.49
C ARG A 48 -16.92 15.44 10.51
N GLY A 49 -16.98 15.98 11.72
CA GLY A 49 -16.12 15.59 12.83
C GLY A 49 -16.61 14.33 13.54
N TRP A 50 -15.67 13.54 14.06
CA TRP A 50 -16.00 12.42 14.95
C TRP A 50 -14.97 12.26 16.08
N ALA A 51 -15.45 11.81 17.24
CA ALA A 51 -14.57 11.53 18.38
C ALA A 51 -13.85 10.18 18.21
N LYS A 52 -12.66 10.04 18.82
CA LYS A 52 -11.91 8.77 18.83
C LYS A 52 -12.72 7.60 19.43
N THR A 53 -13.59 7.89 20.40
CA THR A 53 -14.47 6.90 21.03
C THR A 53 -15.53 6.36 20.07
N GLU A 54 -16.09 7.22 19.22
CA GLU A 54 -17.04 6.87 18.18
C GLU A 54 -16.39 5.98 17.12
N GLU A 55 -15.20 6.35 16.64
CA GLU A 55 -14.42 5.54 15.71
C GLU A 55 -14.10 4.15 16.29
N SER A 56 -13.74 4.09 17.58
CA SER A 56 -13.48 2.83 18.27
C SER A 56 -14.73 1.95 18.35
N LYS A 57 -15.90 2.49 18.72
CA LYS A 57 -17.17 1.74 18.76
C LYS A 57 -17.53 1.18 17.39
N LEU A 58 -17.41 2.00 16.35
CA LEU A 58 -17.65 1.59 14.97
C LEU A 58 -16.70 0.47 14.53
N ARG A 59 -15.41 0.59 14.85
CA ARG A 59 -14.43 -0.47 14.58
C ARG A 59 -14.79 -1.79 15.26
N HIS A 60 -15.20 -1.78 16.53
CA HIS A 60 -15.64 -3.00 17.22
C HIS A 60 -16.90 -3.60 16.57
N LYS A 61 -17.82 -2.76 16.07
CA LYS A 61 -19.00 -3.22 15.32
C LYS A 61 -18.61 -3.92 14.00
N VAL A 62 -17.60 -3.39 13.29
CA VAL A 62 -17.04 -4.06 12.11
C VAL A 62 -16.36 -5.37 12.50
N ASP A 63 -15.53 -5.36 13.55
CA ASP A 63 -14.83 -6.55 14.04
C ASP A 63 -15.84 -7.68 14.34
N TRP A 64 -16.95 -7.39 15.04
CA TRP A 64 -17.99 -8.36 15.37
C TRP A 64 -18.76 -8.92 14.16
N LYS A 65 -18.90 -8.15 13.08
CA LYS A 65 -19.59 -8.61 11.87
C LYS A 65 -18.67 -9.39 10.93
N LEU A 66 -17.43 -8.94 10.80
CA LEU A 66 -16.51 -9.45 9.79
C LEU A 66 -15.58 -10.55 10.34
N MET A 67 -14.98 -10.36 11.51
CA MET A 67 -13.96 -11.29 12.02
C MET A 67 -14.51 -12.69 12.26
N PRO A 68 -15.68 -12.93 12.87
CA PRO A 68 -16.21 -14.29 13.04
C PRO A 68 -16.38 -15.03 11.71
N VAL A 69 -16.83 -14.32 10.67
CA VAL A 69 -17.03 -14.89 9.33
C VAL A 69 -15.70 -15.27 8.69
N LEU A 70 -14.70 -14.39 8.74
CA LEU A 70 -13.35 -14.68 8.22
C LEU A 70 -12.68 -15.81 9.01
N CYS A 71 -12.79 -15.78 10.35
CA CYS A 71 -12.21 -16.77 11.26
C CYS A 71 -12.79 -18.16 11.01
N LEU A 72 -14.12 -18.29 10.91
CA LEU A 72 -14.75 -19.58 10.65
C LEU A 72 -14.44 -20.10 9.25
N THR A 73 -14.45 -19.24 8.23
CA THR A 73 -14.10 -19.67 6.86
C THR A 73 -12.66 -20.14 6.75
N TYR A 74 -11.71 -19.38 7.30
CA TYR A 74 -10.29 -19.77 7.30
C TYR A 74 -10.04 -20.98 8.20
N GLY A 75 -10.81 -21.11 9.28
CA GLY A 75 -10.83 -22.29 10.12
C GLY A 75 -11.26 -23.55 9.35
N LEU A 76 -12.38 -23.50 8.62
CA LEU A 76 -12.81 -24.60 7.74
C LEU A 76 -11.76 -24.92 6.66
N GLN A 77 -11.07 -23.89 6.16
CA GLN A 77 -10.01 -24.04 5.17
C GLN A 77 -8.85 -24.87 5.71
N TYR A 78 -8.45 -24.59 6.95
CA TYR A 78 -7.43 -25.38 7.60
C TYR A 78 -7.92 -26.75 8.08
N TYR A 79 -9.21 -26.88 8.42
CA TYR A 79 -9.83 -28.16 8.77
C TYR A 79 -9.66 -29.17 7.63
N ASP A 80 -9.92 -28.76 6.39
CA ASP A 80 -9.74 -29.60 5.20
C ASP A 80 -8.26 -30.00 5.02
N LYS A 81 -7.32 -29.04 5.06
CA LYS A 81 -5.89 -29.35 4.95
C LYS A 81 -5.43 -30.36 6.01
N ALA A 82 -5.86 -30.18 7.25
CA ALA A 82 -5.56 -31.10 8.34
C ALA A 82 -6.24 -32.47 8.13
N MET A 83 -7.39 -32.52 7.47
CA MET A 83 -8.16 -33.74 7.22
C MET A 83 -7.33 -34.82 6.52
N LEU A 84 -6.49 -34.45 5.53
CA LEU A 84 -5.64 -35.43 4.83
C LEU A 84 -4.69 -36.17 5.78
N SER A 85 -4.13 -35.46 6.77
CA SER A 85 -3.21 -36.04 7.76
C SER A 85 -3.92 -36.95 8.75
N GLN A 86 -5.17 -36.63 9.10
CA GLN A 86 -5.96 -37.39 10.05
C GLN A 86 -6.57 -38.62 9.40
N ALA A 87 -7.20 -38.46 8.23
CA ALA A 87 -7.72 -39.53 7.39
C ALA A 87 -6.67 -40.59 7.04
N ALA A 88 -5.41 -40.17 6.91
CA ALA A 88 -4.28 -41.07 6.67
C ALA A 88 -4.10 -42.16 7.74
N LEU A 89 -4.54 -41.93 8.98
CA LEU A 89 -4.51 -42.92 10.05
C LEU A 89 -5.73 -43.88 10.02
N PHE A 90 -6.80 -43.53 9.30
CA PHE A 90 -8.08 -44.25 9.26
C PHE A 90 -8.34 -44.94 7.91
N GLY A 91 -7.28 -45.49 7.29
CA GLY A 91 -7.39 -46.33 6.09
C GLY A 91 -7.25 -45.59 4.75
N LEU A 92 -7.21 -44.26 4.71
CA LEU A 92 -7.05 -43.52 3.43
C LEU A 92 -5.77 -43.93 2.67
N ARG A 93 -4.69 -44.23 3.40
CA ARG A 93 -3.42 -44.63 2.77
C ARG A 93 -3.47 -46.02 2.14
N THR A 94 -4.19 -46.95 2.78
CA THR A 94 -4.35 -48.32 2.30
C THR A 94 -5.34 -48.40 1.17
N ASP A 95 -6.47 -47.69 1.28
CA ASP A 95 -7.58 -47.77 0.32
C ASP A 95 -7.24 -47.14 -1.04
N LEU A 96 -6.28 -46.21 -1.08
CA LEU A 96 -5.91 -45.45 -2.29
C LEU A 96 -4.48 -45.74 -2.78
N ASP A 97 -3.86 -46.84 -2.32
CA ASP A 97 -2.48 -47.23 -2.66
C ASP A 97 -1.43 -46.12 -2.45
N LEU A 98 -1.59 -45.32 -1.40
CA LEU A 98 -0.66 -44.23 -1.07
C LEU A 98 0.52 -44.69 -0.23
N THR A 99 0.47 -45.93 0.26
CA THR A 99 1.61 -46.58 0.94
C THR A 99 2.72 -46.93 -0.04
N VAL A 100 2.48 -46.95 -1.36
CA VAL A 100 3.50 -47.25 -2.36
C VAL A 100 4.32 -45.99 -2.68
N SER A 101 5.65 -46.07 -2.54
CA SER A 101 6.56 -44.93 -2.80
C SER A 101 6.17 -43.67 -1.97
N ASP A 102 6.46 -42.48 -2.49
CA ASP A 102 6.14 -41.19 -1.88
C ASP A 102 4.78 -40.63 -2.34
N ARG A 103 3.84 -41.51 -2.72
CA ARG A 103 2.52 -41.10 -3.25
C ARG A 103 1.70 -40.27 -2.26
N TYR A 104 1.81 -40.57 -0.97
CA TYR A 104 1.18 -39.77 0.08
C TYR A 104 1.73 -38.34 0.15
N SER A 105 3.05 -38.17 0.03
CA SER A 105 3.70 -36.87 0.02
C SER A 105 3.31 -36.05 -1.21
N TRP A 106 3.21 -36.70 -2.37
CA TRP A 106 2.73 -36.07 -3.60
C TRP A 106 1.27 -35.63 -3.54
N SER A 107 0.38 -36.40 -2.89
CA SER A 107 -1.04 -35.99 -2.77
C SER A 107 -1.20 -34.72 -1.95
N ALA A 108 -0.38 -34.53 -0.90
CA ALA A 108 -0.33 -33.28 -0.15
C ALA A 108 0.29 -32.12 -0.96
N SER A 109 1.30 -32.41 -1.79
CA SER A 109 2.04 -31.40 -2.55
C SER A 109 1.24 -30.87 -3.75
N ILE A 110 0.59 -31.74 -4.53
CA ILE A 110 -0.19 -31.38 -5.72
C ILE A 110 -1.30 -30.37 -5.43
N PHE A 111 -1.86 -30.40 -4.22
CA PHE A 111 -2.79 -29.39 -3.75
C PHE A 111 -2.23 -27.96 -3.91
N TYR A 112 -0.96 -27.73 -3.58
CA TYR A 112 -0.33 -26.41 -3.72
C TYR A 112 -0.04 -26.01 -5.16
N LEU A 113 0.11 -26.96 -6.10
CA LEU A 113 0.17 -26.66 -7.53
C LEU A 113 -1.18 -26.14 -8.04
N GLY A 114 -2.27 -26.80 -7.63
CA GLY A 114 -3.63 -26.32 -7.88
C GLY A 114 -3.86 -24.95 -7.28
N PHE A 115 -3.36 -24.73 -6.06
CA PHE A 115 -3.43 -23.45 -5.36
C PHE A 115 -2.79 -22.30 -6.15
N ILE A 116 -1.57 -22.50 -6.67
CA ILE A 116 -0.88 -21.50 -7.51
C ILE A 116 -1.68 -21.24 -8.78
N ALA A 117 -2.14 -22.29 -9.46
CA ALA A 117 -2.90 -22.16 -10.70
C ALA A 117 -4.24 -21.44 -10.50
N GLY A 118 -4.92 -21.68 -9.38
CA GLY A 118 -6.22 -21.09 -9.07
C GLY A 118 -6.15 -19.65 -8.56
N ALA A 119 -5.02 -19.22 -7.99
CA ALA A 119 -4.92 -17.91 -7.35
C ALA A 119 -5.22 -16.76 -8.32
N TYR A 120 -4.71 -16.86 -9.56
CA TYR A 120 -4.92 -15.86 -10.60
C TYR A 120 -6.40 -15.76 -11.08
N PRO A 121 -7.06 -16.85 -11.52
CA PRO A 121 -8.46 -16.77 -11.95
C PRO A 121 -9.39 -16.36 -10.80
N ALA A 122 -9.16 -16.84 -9.58
CA ALA A 122 -9.97 -16.44 -8.42
C ALA A 122 -9.85 -14.93 -8.14
N MET A 123 -8.66 -14.35 -8.32
CA MET A 123 -8.45 -12.91 -8.15
C MET A 123 -9.13 -12.09 -9.24
N ILE A 124 -9.09 -12.53 -10.50
CA ILE A 124 -9.83 -11.88 -11.59
C ILE A 124 -11.33 -11.87 -11.31
N LEU A 125 -11.87 -13.00 -10.84
CA LEU A 125 -13.28 -13.11 -10.49
C LEU A 125 -13.63 -12.15 -9.35
N ALA A 126 -12.80 -12.07 -8.30
CA ALA A 126 -13.00 -11.17 -7.17
C ALA A 126 -12.91 -9.68 -7.54
N GLN A 127 -12.20 -9.33 -8.62
CA GLN A 127 -12.12 -7.96 -9.13
C GLN A 127 -13.31 -7.60 -10.03
N LYS A 128 -13.84 -8.57 -10.80
CA LYS A 128 -14.95 -8.35 -11.74
C LYS A 128 -16.32 -8.42 -11.07
N PHE A 129 -16.47 -9.29 -10.08
CA PHE A 129 -17.74 -9.57 -9.42
C PHE A 129 -17.68 -9.20 -7.93
N PRO A 130 -18.83 -9.01 -7.27
CA PRO A 130 -18.86 -8.74 -5.83
C PRO A 130 -18.17 -9.86 -5.04
N VAL A 131 -17.17 -9.49 -4.22
CA VAL A 131 -16.28 -10.42 -3.50
C VAL A 131 -17.06 -11.40 -2.64
N GLU A 132 -18.16 -10.96 -2.03
CA GLU A 132 -19.01 -11.80 -1.19
C GLU A 132 -19.68 -12.95 -1.97
N LYS A 133 -20.09 -12.69 -3.21
CA LYS A 133 -20.71 -13.70 -4.07
C LYS A 133 -19.66 -14.68 -4.58
N VAL A 134 -18.50 -14.16 -5.00
CA VAL A 134 -17.38 -14.97 -5.46
C VAL A 134 -16.89 -15.90 -4.36
N ALA A 135 -16.67 -15.36 -3.15
CA ALA A 135 -16.26 -16.16 -2.00
C ALA A 135 -17.29 -17.24 -1.65
N SER A 136 -18.58 -16.91 -1.62
CA SER A 136 -19.65 -17.89 -1.35
C SER A 136 -19.70 -19.03 -2.38
N VAL A 137 -19.62 -18.71 -3.68
CA VAL A 137 -19.62 -19.72 -4.75
C VAL A 137 -18.38 -20.60 -4.67
N ILE A 138 -17.20 -19.99 -4.48
CA ILE A 138 -15.94 -20.73 -4.36
C ILE A 138 -15.97 -21.67 -3.15
N VAL A 139 -16.40 -21.21 -1.97
CA VAL A 139 -16.47 -22.05 -0.76
C VAL A 139 -17.48 -23.20 -0.95
N THR A 140 -18.60 -22.94 -1.62
CA THR A 140 -19.60 -23.98 -1.91
C THR A 140 -19.05 -25.04 -2.86
N LEU A 141 -18.40 -24.63 -3.96
CA LEU A 141 -17.77 -25.55 -4.92
C LEU A 141 -16.61 -26.32 -4.29
N TRP A 142 -15.82 -25.66 -3.44
CA TRP A 142 -14.75 -26.27 -2.67
C TRP A 142 -15.31 -27.36 -1.74
N GLY A 143 -16.37 -27.08 -0.98
CA GLY A 143 -17.03 -28.08 -0.14
C GLY A 143 -17.58 -29.27 -0.93
N LEU A 144 -18.10 -29.04 -2.14
CA LEU A 144 -18.52 -30.12 -3.04
C LEU A 144 -17.32 -30.96 -3.51
N CYS A 145 -16.23 -30.31 -3.91
CA CYS A 145 -14.98 -30.99 -4.30
C CYS A 145 -14.39 -31.80 -3.14
N LEU A 146 -14.58 -31.33 -1.91
CA LEU A 146 -14.15 -32.02 -0.70
C LEU A 146 -14.93 -33.33 -0.50
N ILE A 147 -16.25 -33.31 -0.65
CA ILE A 147 -17.08 -34.54 -0.61
C ILE A 147 -16.65 -35.52 -1.70
N LEU A 148 -16.38 -35.04 -2.92
CA LEU A 148 -15.97 -35.89 -4.04
C LEU A 148 -14.65 -36.64 -3.81
N THR A 149 -13.87 -36.28 -2.78
CA THR A 149 -12.71 -37.08 -2.33
C THR A 149 -13.10 -38.52 -2.00
N THR A 150 -14.29 -38.76 -1.42
CA THR A 150 -14.72 -40.10 -1.01
C THR A 150 -14.98 -41.04 -2.19
N SER A 151 -15.23 -40.48 -3.37
CA SER A 151 -15.44 -41.22 -4.62
C SER A 151 -14.13 -41.66 -5.27
N CYS A 152 -12.97 -41.21 -4.79
CA CYS A 152 -11.69 -41.66 -5.30
C CYS A 152 -11.43 -43.12 -4.89
N SER A 153 -11.04 -43.96 -5.85
CA SER A 153 -10.62 -45.35 -5.66
C SER A 153 -9.11 -45.54 -5.73
N ASP A 154 -8.38 -44.61 -6.36
CA ASP A 154 -6.96 -44.76 -6.68
C ASP A 154 -6.17 -43.47 -6.42
N TYR A 155 -4.84 -43.59 -6.28
CA TYR A 155 -3.93 -42.45 -6.12
C TYR A 155 -4.04 -41.42 -7.25
N ARG A 156 -4.32 -41.85 -8.49
CA ARG A 156 -4.48 -40.98 -9.66
C ARG A 156 -5.71 -40.08 -9.52
N GLY A 157 -6.84 -40.67 -9.11
CA GLY A 157 -8.07 -39.93 -8.84
C GLY A 157 -7.86 -38.92 -7.72
N LEU A 158 -7.17 -39.34 -6.65
CA LEU A 158 -6.82 -38.44 -5.55
C LEU A 158 -5.96 -37.26 -6.02
N TYR A 159 -4.97 -37.46 -6.90
CA TYR A 159 -4.12 -36.37 -7.39
C TYR A 159 -4.91 -35.31 -8.16
N VAL A 160 -5.80 -35.75 -9.06
CA VAL A 160 -6.68 -34.83 -9.80
C VAL A 160 -7.60 -34.09 -8.82
N GLN A 161 -8.19 -34.81 -7.86
CA GLN A 161 -9.03 -34.22 -6.83
C GLN A 161 -8.27 -33.17 -6.01
N ARG A 162 -7.03 -33.46 -5.59
CA ARG A 162 -6.18 -32.54 -4.82
C ARG A 162 -5.86 -31.27 -5.60
N PHE A 163 -5.55 -31.41 -6.89
CA PHE A 163 -5.32 -30.26 -7.77
C PHE A 163 -6.57 -29.37 -7.87
N CYS A 164 -7.74 -29.96 -8.14
CA CYS A 164 -9.01 -29.23 -8.23
C CYS A 164 -9.38 -28.56 -6.89
N LEU A 165 -9.16 -29.25 -5.78
CA LEU A 165 -9.38 -28.72 -4.44
C LEU A 165 -8.51 -27.49 -4.19
N GLY A 166 -7.21 -27.57 -4.48
CA GLY A 166 -6.29 -26.44 -4.39
C GLY A 166 -6.68 -25.27 -5.28
N LEU A 167 -7.12 -25.56 -6.52
CA LEU A 167 -7.59 -24.54 -7.46
C LEU A 167 -8.77 -23.75 -6.90
N LEU A 168 -9.74 -24.42 -6.30
CA LEU A 168 -10.91 -23.78 -5.71
C LEU A 168 -10.55 -23.02 -4.42
N GLU A 169 -9.74 -23.62 -3.55
CA GLU A 169 -9.37 -23.00 -2.27
C GLU A 169 -8.49 -21.74 -2.41
N SER A 170 -7.91 -21.56 -3.60
CA SER A 170 -6.83 -20.61 -3.86
C SER A 170 -7.16 -19.14 -3.56
N GLY A 171 -8.40 -18.73 -3.84
CA GLY A 171 -8.82 -17.33 -3.80
C GLY A 171 -9.15 -16.81 -2.41
N ILE A 172 -9.40 -17.68 -1.42
CA ILE A 172 -9.96 -17.27 -0.12
C ILE A 172 -9.01 -16.36 0.65
N SER A 173 -7.74 -16.76 0.83
CA SER A 173 -6.76 -15.97 1.57
C SER A 173 -6.58 -14.55 0.98
N PRO A 174 -6.29 -14.37 -0.32
CA PRO A 174 -6.08 -13.04 -0.86
C PRO A 174 -7.38 -12.21 -0.94
N MET A 175 -8.56 -12.83 -1.13
CA MET A 175 -9.84 -12.12 -1.00
C MET A 175 -10.03 -11.58 0.43
N PHE A 176 -9.66 -12.34 1.46
CA PHE A 176 -9.74 -11.87 2.85
C PHE A 176 -8.79 -10.73 3.13
N MET A 177 -7.59 -10.75 2.55
CA MET A 177 -6.66 -9.63 2.61
C MET A 177 -7.26 -8.36 1.97
N LEU A 178 -7.94 -8.48 0.83
CA LEU A 178 -8.63 -7.35 0.18
C LEU A 178 -9.78 -6.80 1.04
N ILE A 179 -10.60 -7.67 1.63
CA ILE A 179 -11.70 -7.27 2.51
C ILE A 179 -11.14 -6.53 3.73
N VAL A 180 -10.13 -7.09 4.40
CA VAL A 180 -9.48 -6.43 5.55
C VAL A 180 -8.85 -5.09 5.15
N GLY A 181 -8.21 -5.03 3.97
CA GLY A 181 -7.68 -3.79 3.41
C GLY A 181 -8.74 -2.71 3.18
N SER A 182 -9.98 -3.12 2.90
CA SER A 182 -11.10 -2.24 2.59
C SER A 182 -11.86 -1.73 3.83
N PHE A 183 -11.78 -2.40 4.97
CA PHE A 183 -12.50 -2.00 6.19
C PHE A 183 -11.61 -1.35 7.27
N TYR A 184 -10.30 -1.59 7.24
CA TYR A 184 -9.38 -1.25 8.33
C TYR A 184 -8.26 -0.30 7.94
N LYS A 185 -7.82 0.52 8.90
CA LYS A 185 -6.64 1.37 8.72
C LYS A 185 -5.35 0.53 8.61
N LYS A 186 -4.31 1.02 7.93
CA LYS A 186 -3.03 0.32 7.74
C LYS A 186 -2.43 -0.22 9.05
N ASN A 187 -2.51 0.57 10.12
CA ASN A 187 -2.04 0.17 11.46
C ASN A 187 -2.92 -0.89 12.13
N GLU A 188 -4.17 -1.05 11.70
CA GLU A 188 -5.14 -2.00 12.25
C GLU A 188 -5.12 -3.35 11.51
N GLN A 189 -4.74 -3.36 10.23
CA GLN A 189 -4.80 -4.52 9.34
C GLN A 189 -3.96 -5.70 9.84
N ALA A 190 -2.72 -5.45 10.29
CA ALA A 190 -1.81 -6.53 10.71
C ALA A 190 -2.38 -7.38 11.86
N MET A 191 -3.04 -6.75 12.84
CA MET A 191 -3.67 -7.47 13.95
C MET A 191 -4.85 -8.30 13.47
N ARG A 192 -5.70 -7.77 12.56
CA ARG A 192 -6.86 -8.51 12.03
C ARG A 192 -6.41 -9.68 11.16
N MET A 193 -5.34 -9.52 10.39
CA MET A 193 -4.69 -10.61 9.67
C MET A 193 -4.24 -11.73 10.62
N GLY A 194 -3.59 -11.38 11.73
CA GLY A 194 -3.22 -12.34 12.77
C GLY A 194 -4.42 -13.06 13.40
N ILE A 195 -5.52 -12.36 13.66
CA ILE A 195 -6.73 -12.93 14.29
C ILE A 195 -7.32 -14.05 13.43
N TRP A 196 -7.66 -13.81 12.16
CA TRP A 196 -8.27 -14.86 11.33
C TRP A 196 -7.26 -15.95 10.95
N TYR A 197 -5.97 -15.62 10.82
CA TYR A 197 -4.93 -16.61 10.54
C TYR A 197 -4.73 -17.58 11.72
N SER A 198 -4.83 -17.08 12.97
CA SER A 198 -4.69 -17.90 14.19
C SER A 198 -5.71 -19.04 14.29
N CYS A 199 -6.83 -18.94 13.57
CA CYS A 199 -7.84 -19.99 13.50
C CYS A 199 -7.30 -21.30 12.89
N THR A 200 -6.21 -21.26 12.13
CA THR A 200 -5.53 -22.48 11.66
C THR A 200 -5.12 -23.38 12.83
N GLY A 201 -4.52 -22.81 13.87
CA GLY A 201 -4.13 -23.56 15.06
C GLY A 201 -5.32 -23.94 15.94
N TYR A 202 -6.26 -23.01 16.19
CA TYR A 202 -7.40 -23.30 17.06
C TYR A 202 -8.33 -24.37 16.48
N VAL A 203 -8.52 -24.43 15.16
CA VAL A 203 -9.28 -25.52 14.54
C VAL A 203 -8.60 -26.88 14.72
N SER A 204 -7.26 -26.93 14.76
CA SER A 204 -6.53 -28.17 15.08
C SER A 204 -6.74 -28.67 16.52
N ILE A 205 -7.44 -27.94 17.38
CA ILE A 205 -7.92 -28.45 18.69
C ILE A 205 -9.21 -29.25 18.50
N PHE A 206 -10.16 -28.71 17.73
CA PHE A 206 -11.50 -29.29 17.58
C PHE A 206 -11.56 -30.39 16.51
N SER A 207 -10.78 -30.22 15.44
CA SER A 207 -10.72 -31.13 14.30
C SER A 207 -10.41 -32.59 14.69
N PRO A 208 -9.36 -32.85 15.51
CA PRO A 208 -9.09 -34.17 16.07
C PRO A 208 -10.25 -34.78 16.85
N LEU A 209 -11.01 -33.99 17.62
CA LEU A 209 -12.12 -34.49 18.44
C LEU A 209 -13.28 -34.99 17.58
N ILE A 210 -13.64 -34.21 16.56
CA ILE A 210 -14.69 -34.56 15.61
C ILE A 210 -14.29 -35.85 14.87
N ASN A 211 -13.05 -35.91 14.38
CA ASN A 211 -12.56 -37.06 13.64
C ASN A 211 -12.30 -38.29 14.52
N TYR A 212 -12.02 -38.11 15.81
CA TYR A 212 -12.00 -39.20 16.79
C TYR A 212 -13.38 -39.86 16.91
N GLY A 213 -14.46 -39.06 16.91
CA GLY A 213 -15.84 -39.57 16.88
C GLY A 213 -16.12 -40.42 15.65
N PHE A 214 -15.82 -39.90 14.46
CA PHE A 214 -15.98 -40.63 13.19
C PHE A 214 -15.07 -41.85 13.08
N GLY A 215 -13.88 -41.79 13.67
CA GLY A 215 -12.91 -42.89 13.71
C GLY A 215 -13.38 -44.12 14.52
N LYS A 216 -14.41 -43.96 15.38
CA LYS A 216 -15.04 -45.07 16.12
C LYS A 216 -16.24 -45.68 15.41
N LEU A 217 -16.71 -45.07 14.33
CA LEU A 217 -17.85 -45.59 13.59
C LEU A 217 -17.42 -46.83 12.80
N ASN A 218 -18.02 -47.97 13.15
CA ASN A 218 -17.91 -49.21 12.41
C ASN A 218 -19.08 -49.29 11.41
N GLY A 219 -18.97 -48.53 10.32
CA GLY A 219 -19.94 -48.54 9.23
C GLY A 219 -19.52 -49.43 8.05
N GLY A 220 -20.39 -49.55 7.04
CA GLY A 220 -20.08 -50.29 5.80
C GLY A 220 -19.09 -49.60 4.85
N VAL A 221 -18.60 -48.41 5.20
CA VAL A 221 -17.55 -47.67 4.46
C VAL A 221 -16.42 -47.27 5.39
N SER A 222 -15.20 -47.14 4.85
CA SER A 222 -14.00 -46.76 5.61
C SER A 222 -14.19 -45.45 6.39
N SER A 223 -13.70 -45.40 7.63
CA SER A 223 -13.97 -44.29 8.56
C SER A 223 -13.55 -42.92 8.03
N TRP A 224 -12.50 -42.84 7.21
CA TRP A 224 -12.05 -41.60 6.60
C TRP A 224 -13.12 -40.96 5.69
N ARG A 225 -13.98 -41.74 5.03
CA ARG A 225 -15.02 -41.20 4.14
C ARG A 225 -16.06 -40.40 4.91
N TYR A 226 -16.45 -40.84 6.11
CA TYR A 226 -17.36 -40.09 6.98
C TYR A 226 -16.79 -38.71 7.37
N MET A 227 -15.48 -38.64 7.60
CA MET A 227 -14.81 -37.39 7.93
C MET A 227 -14.92 -36.36 6.79
N PHE A 228 -14.72 -36.79 5.54
CA PHE A 228 -14.87 -35.95 4.35
C PHE A 228 -16.33 -35.58 4.06
N TYR A 229 -17.29 -36.50 4.25
CA TYR A 229 -18.71 -36.18 4.11
C TYR A 229 -19.13 -35.08 5.08
N PHE A 230 -18.75 -35.20 6.35
CA PHE A 230 -19.07 -34.19 7.36
C PHE A 230 -18.40 -32.85 7.05
N ALA A 231 -17.08 -32.85 6.80
CA ALA A 231 -16.33 -31.63 6.53
C ALA A 231 -16.82 -30.90 5.27
N GLY A 232 -17.06 -31.64 4.19
CA GLY A 232 -17.58 -31.10 2.95
C GLY A 232 -19.00 -30.56 3.09
N SER A 233 -19.90 -31.28 3.77
CA SER A 233 -21.28 -30.83 4.01
C SER A 233 -21.33 -29.55 4.86
N LEU A 234 -20.50 -29.49 5.91
CA LEU A 234 -20.36 -28.29 6.74
C LEU A 234 -19.83 -27.11 5.92
N THR A 235 -18.86 -27.35 5.04
CA THR A 235 -18.27 -26.32 4.17
C THR A 235 -19.27 -25.82 3.12
N ILE A 236 -20.08 -26.70 2.53
CA ILE A 236 -21.18 -26.33 1.62
C ILE A 236 -22.21 -25.47 2.35
N ALA A 237 -22.68 -25.92 3.51
CA ALA A 237 -23.65 -25.17 4.31
C ALA A 237 -23.10 -23.78 4.68
N TRP A 238 -21.84 -23.72 5.11
CA TRP A 238 -21.18 -22.44 5.39
C TRP A 238 -21.02 -21.57 4.14
N GLY A 239 -20.64 -22.13 3.00
CA GLY A 239 -20.53 -21.43 1.72
C GLY A 239 -21.85 -20.77 1.29
N LEU A 240 -22.98 -21.46 1.49
CA LEU A 240 -24.32 -20.90 1.25
C LEU A 240 -24.66 -19.78 2.24
N LEU A 241 -24.29 -19.93 3.52
CA LEU A 241 -24.48 -18.89 4.54
C LEU A 241 -23.61 -17.66 4.28
N LEU A 242 -22.40 -17.82 3.73
CA LEU A 242 -21.50 -16.72 3.39
C LEU A 242 -22.15 -15.71 2.45
N TYR A 243 -23.02 -16.16 1.54
CA TYR A 243 -23.77 -15.27 0.65
C TYR A 243 -24.57 -14.20 1.42
N PHE A 244 -25.08 -14.55 2.60
CA PHE A 244 -25.91 -13.67 3.43
C PHE A 244 -25.11 -12.97 4.53
N LEU A 245 -24.08 -13.61 5.06
CA LEU A 245 -23.33 -13.15 6.23
C LEU A 245 -22.10 -12.30 5.89
N LEU A 246 -21.43 -12.55 4.76
CA LEU A 246 -20.19 -11.84 4.42
C LEU A 246 -20.52 -10.41 3.96
N PRO A 247 -20.04 -9.36 4.65
CA PRO A 247 -20.27 -7.99 4.22
C PRO A 247 -19.41 -7.70 2.98
N ALA A 248 -20.04 -7.17 1.94
CA ALA A 248 -19.43 -6.92 0.63
C ALA A 248 -18.26 -5.92 0.68
N ASP A 249 -18.51 -4.72 1.20
CA ASP A 249 -17.58 -3.59 1.23
C ASP A 249 -18.15 -2.49 2.15
N PRO A 250 -17.35 -1.51 2.60
CA PRO A 250 -17.81 -0.45 3.51
C PRO A 250 -18.96 0.41 2.98
N ILE A 251 -19.23 0.40 1.67
CA ILE A 251 -20.26 1.22 1.00
C ILE A 251 -21.61 0.48 1.04
N ARG A 252 -21.61 -0.82 0.71
CA ARG A 252 -22.80 -1.68 0.61
C ARG A 252 -23.08 -2.52 1.86
N ALA A 253 -22.19 -2.51 2.86
CA ALA A 253 -22.37 -3.31 4.07
C ALA A 253 -23.68 -3.00 4.82
N LYS A 254 -24.43 -4.06 5.13
CA LYS A 254 -25.73 -3.97 5.83
C LYS A 254 -25.55 -3.69 7.33
N GLY A 255 -26.48 -2.92 7.90
CA GLY A 255 -26.54 -2.62 9.34
C GLY A 255 -25.50 -1.60 9.83
N PHE A 256 -25.10 -0.68 8.97
CA PHE A 256 -24.44 0.58 9.32
C PHE A 256 -25.36 1.75 8.96
N ASN A 257 -25.51 2.71 9.88
CA ASN A 257 -26.26 3.95 9.64
C ASN A 257 -25.44 4.91 8.74
N GLU A 258 -26.05 6.00 8.30
CA GLU A 258 -25.41 6.94 7.36
C GLU A 258 -24.14 7.59 7.95
N ARG A 259 -24.17 7.98 9.23
CA ARG A 259 -22.99 8.52 9.95
C ARG A 259 -21.86 7.50 10.08
N GLU A 260 -22.18 6.27 10.44
CA GLU A 260 -21.21 5.17 10.54
C GLU A 260 -20.57 4.88 9.18
N ARG A 261 -21.35 4.88 8.09
CA ARG A 261 -20.82 4.72 6.73
C ARG A 261 -19.90 5.87 6.33
N TYR A 262 -20.30 7.11 6.63
CA TYR A 262 -19.44 8.26 6.42
C TYR A 262 -18.10 8.10 7.15
N ILE A 263 -18.11 7.76 8.44
CA ILE A 263 -16.89 7.57 9.23
C ILE A 263 -16.07 6.38 8.69
N LEU A 264 -16.70 5.26 8.29
CA LEU A 264 -16.01 4.11 7.69
C LEU A 264 -15.25 4.48 6.43
N VAL A 265 -15.84 5.27 5.54
CA VAL A 265 -15.20 5.66 4.28
C VAL A 265 -14.19 6.80 4.52
N ALA A 266 -14.57 7.83 5.28
CA ALA A 266 -13.73 9.00 5.55
C ALA A 266 -12.44 8.62 6.27
N ARG A 267 -12.50 7.70 7.26
CA ARG A 267 -11.31 7.27 8.01
C ARG A 267 -10.30 6.53 7.12
N LEU A 268 -10.75 5.89 6.05
CA LEU A 268 -9.88 5.17 5.11
C LEU A 268 -9.15 6.12 4.16
N ARG A 269 -9.55 7.40 4.04
CA ARG A 269 -8.74 8.41 3.34
C ARG A 269 -7.34 8.52 3.96
N SER A 270 -7.23 8.39 5.28
CA SER A 270 -5.92 8.35 5.96
C SER A 270 -5.03 7.18 5.55
N ASN A 271 -5.60 6.11 4.97
CA ASN A 271 -4.78 5.05 4.43
C ASN A 271 -4.04 5.49 3.17
N ASN A 272 -4.55 6.46 2.41
CA ASN A 272 -4.05 6.84 1.08
C ASN A 272 -3.53 5.61 0.31
N SER A 273 -4.30 4.52 0.41
CA SER A 273 -4.14 3.35 -0.46
C SER A 273 -4.51 3.91 -1.83
N GLY A 274 -3.49 4.20 -2.64
CA GLY A 274 -3.60 4.94 -3.89
C GLY A 274 -4.88 4.61 -4.63
N VAL A 275 -5.53 5.64 -5.18
CA VAL A 275 -6.70 5.52 -6.04
C VAL A 275 -6.50 4.28 -6.90
N ARG A 276 -7.44 3.32 -6.83
CA ARG A 276 -7.35 2.01 -7.49
C ARG A 276 -6.83 2.19 -8.91
N ASN A 277 -5.52 2.03 -9.10
CA ASN A 277 -4.90 2.33 -10.37
C ASN A 277 -4.96 1.04 -11.17
N THR A 278 -5.87 0.98 -12.14
CA THR A 278 -6.03 -0.18 -13.03
C THR A 278 -4.86 -0.29 -14.03
N HIS A 279 -4.00 0.73 -14.12
CA HIS A 279 -2.82 0.72 -14.95
C HIS A 279 -1.62 0.08 -14.25
N TYR A 280 -1.19 -1.07 -14.77
CA TYR A 280 0.08 -1.70 -14.37
C TYR A 280 1.25 -0.87 -14.92
N LYS A 281 1.99 -0.20 -14.03
CA LYS A 281 3.24 0.48 -14.40
C LYS A 281 4.37 -0.53 -14.50
N MET A 282 4.85 -0.81 -15.71
CA MET A 282 5.93 -1.78 -15.94
C MET A 282 7.25 -1.37 -15.28
N ASP A 283 7.48 -0.07 -15.11
CA ASP A 283 8.67 0.43 -14.41
C ASP A 283 8.70 0.00 -12.93
N GLN A 284 7.55 0.00 -12.25
CA GLN A 284 7.45 -0.50 -10.87
C GLN A 284 7.69 -2.01 -10.80
N VAL A 285 7.37 -2.76 -11.86
CA VAL A 285 7.66 -4.20 -11.96
C VAL A 285 9.16 -4.44 -12.08
N GLY A 286 9.83 -3.69 -12.98
CA GLY A 286 11.29 -3.76 -13.15
C GLY A 286 12.03 -3.38 -11.87
N GLU A 287 11.57 -2.33 -11.19
CA GLU A 287 12.14 -1.91 -9.90
C GLU A 287 11.99 -2.99 -8.83
N LEU A 288 10.81 -3.62 -8.73
CA LEU A 288 10.58 -4.71 -7.78
C LEU A 288 11.45 -5.92 -8.07
N ALA A 289 11.60 -6.29 -9.34
CA ALA A 289 12.41 -7.41 -9.77
C ALA A 289 13.90 -7.22 -9.43
N LEU A 290 14.37 -5.97 -9.39
CA LEU A 290 15.73 -5.61 -8.98
C LEU A 290 15.85 -5.36 -7.46
N ASP A 291 14.74 -5.25 -6.73
CA ASP A 291 14.74 -4.98 -5.30
C ASP A 291 15.15 -6.23 -4.50
N MET A 292 16.34 -6.19 -3.90
CA MET A 292 16.83 -7.28 -3.06
C MET A 292 15.88 -7.59 -1.89
N LYS A 293 15.15 -6.60 -1.36
CA LYS A 293 14.17 -6.80 -0.28
C LYS A 293 13.07 -7.77 -0.69
N PHE A 294 12.62 -7.69 -1.94
CA PHE A 294 11.58 -8.58 -2.48
C PHE A 294 12.07 -10.03 -2.49
N TRP A 295 13.24 -10.29 -3.06
CA TRP A 295 13.80 -11.64 -3.12
C TRP A 295 14.15 -12.23 -1.75
N LEU A 296 14.63 -11.40 -0.81
CA LEU A 296 14.85 -11.84 0.57
C LEU A 296 13.55 -12.28 1.23
N VAL A 297 12.48 -11.49 1.13
CA VAL A 297 11.19 -11.83 1.72
C VAL A 297 10.56 -13.05 1.04
N PHE A 298 10.67 -13.15 -0.29
CA PHE A 298 10.27 -14.33 -1.05
C PHE A 298 11.01 -15.60 -0.58
N ALA A 299 12.34 -15.53 -0.44
CA ALA A 299 13.16 -16.66 -0.01
C ALA A 299 12.85 -17.06 1.45
N VAL A 300 12.63 -16.09 2.34
CA VAL A 300 12.19 -16.38 3.72
C VAL A 300 10.85 -17.11 3.71
N ALA A 301 9.86 -16.64 2.94
CA ALA A 301 8.55 -17.27 2.83
C ALA A 301 8.62 -18.69 2.28
N PHE A 302 9.44 -18.91 1.24
CA PHE A 302 9.68 -20.24 0.67
C PHE A 302 10.30 -21.19 1.70
N LEU A 303 11.43 -20.80 2.29
CA LEU A 303 12.19 -21.68 3.18
C LEU A 303 11.46 -21.97 4.49
N CYS A 304 10.79 -20.98 5.07
CA CYS A 304 10.05 -21.21 6.32
C CYS A 304 8.84 -22.12 6.10
N MET A 305 8.19 -22.06 4.93
CA MET A 305 7.01 -22.87 4.65
C MET A 305 7.29 -24.33 4.33
N ILE A 306 8.54 -24.72 4.11
CA ILE A 306 8.95 -26.13 4.04
C ILE A 306 8.62 -26.84 5.36
N ALA A 307 8.78 -26.17 6.50
CA ALA A 307 8.43 -26.70 7.82
C ALA A 307 6.94 -27.00 7.99
N ASN A 308 6.06 -26.38 7.17
CA ASN A 308 4.63 -26.68 7.22
C ASN A 308 4.30 -28.09 6.69
N GLY A 309 5.16 -28.69 5.87
CA GLY A 309 5.01 -30.07 5.39
C GLY A 309 4.79 -31.06 6.54
N PRO A 310 5.74 -31.21 7.48
CA PRO A 310 5.52 -32.10 8.63
C PRO A 310 4.38 -31.64 9.52
N ILE A 311 4.23 -30.34 9.77
CA ILE A 311 3.17 -29.78 10.64
C ILE A 311 1.78 -30.17 10.17
N SER A 312 1.48 -29.95 8.89
CA SER A 312 0.14 -30.13 8.34
C SER A 312 -0.12 -31.54 7.82
N THR A 313 0.90 -32.25 7.34
CA THR A 313 0.72 -33.54 6.63
C THR A 313 1.16 -34.75 7.47
N PHE A 314 2.15 -34.59 8.35
CA PHE A 314 2.77 -35.74 9.02
C PHE A 314 2.63 -35.76 10.55
N VAL A 315 2.28 -34.66 11.23
CA VAL A 315 2.22 -34.64 12.71
C VAL A 315 1.42 -35.80 13.33
N PRO A 316 0.17 -36.12 12.90
CA PRO A 316 -0.56 -37.28 13.46
C PRO A 316 0.17 -38.61 13.21
N VAL A 317 0.85 -38.72 12.08
CA VAL A 317 1.57 -39.92 11.61
C VAL A 317 2.88 -40.09 12.38
N ILE A 318 3.60 -38.99 12.63
CA ILE A 318 4.79 -38.94 13.46
C ILE A 318 4.46 -39.35 14.89
N ILE A 319 3.38 -38.80 15.46
CA ILE A 319 2.91 -39.14 16.81
C ILE A 319 2.48 -40.61 16.88
N ASN A 320 1.76 -41.11 15.88
CA ASN A 320 1.44 -42.54 15.79
C ASN A 320 2.70 -43.41 15.72
N GLY A 321 3.72 -42.95 15.00
CA GLY A 321 5.04 -43.57 14.96
C GLY A 321 5.70 -43.73 16.33
N PHE A 322 5.39 -42.90 17.33
CA PHE A 322 5.91 -43.04 18.71
C PHE A 322 5.32 -44.24 19.47
N GLY A 323 4.42 -45.00 18.85
CA GLY A 323 3.78 -46.18 19.43
C GLY A 323 2.48 -45.89 20.18
N PHE A 324 1.84 -44.75 19.92
CA PHE A 324 0.47 -44.48 20.39
C PHE A 324 -0.56 -45.09 19.43
N SER A 325 -1.75 -45.44 19.94
CA SER A 325 -2.85 -45.88 19.07
C SER A 325 -3.30 -44.78 18.11
N THR A 326 -3.90 -45.14 16.97
CA THR A 326 -4.43 -44.18 15.98
C THR A 326 -5.29 -43.09 16.61
N LEU A 327 -6.24 -43.51 17.46
CA LEU A 327 -7.17 -42.61 18.14
C LEU A 327 -6.46 -41.68 19.14
N ASN A 328 -5.51 -42.19 19.93
CA ASN A 328 -4.76 -41.35 20.87
C ASN A 328 -3.81 -40.40 20.16
N SER A 329 -3.18 -40.84 19.07
CA SER A 329 -2.26 -40.03 18.27
C SER A 329 -2.95 -38.80 17.70
N LEU A 330 -4.21 -38.96 17.28
CA LEU A 330 -5.06 -37.87 16.83
C LEU A 330 -5.30 -36.85 17.94
N LEU A 331 -5.74 -37.29 19.13
CA LEU A 331 -5.99 -36.40 20.27
C LEU A 331 -4.73 -35.68 20.75
N LEU A 332 -3.58 -36.35 20.69
CA LEU A 332 -2.29 -35.76 21.03
C LEU A 332 -1.85 -34.64 20.07
N THR A 333 -2.53 -34.40 18.95
CA THR A 333 -2.27 -33.22 18.10
C THR A 333 -2.88 -31.93 18.63
N MET A 334 -3.86 -32.01 19.54
CA MET A 334 -4.59 -30.84 20.05
C MET A 334 -3.68 -29.79 20.72
N PRO A 335 -2.69 -30.16 21.56
CA PRO A 335 -1.79 -29.18 22.16
C PRO A 335 -0.94 -28.42 21.13
N ALA A 336 -0.55 -29.08 20.03
CA ALA A 336 0.15 -28.43 18.92
C ALA A 336 -0.73 -27.36 18.26
N GLY A 337 -2.03 -27.65 18.10
CA GLY A 337 -3.02 -26.68 17.62
C GLY A 337 -3.16 -25.47 18.54
N ALA A 338 -3.32 -25.71 19.85
CA ALA A 338 -3.43 -24.65 20.85
C ALA A 338 -2.18 -23.76 20.90
N TYR A 339 -0.99 -24.36 20.90
CA TYR A 339 0.27 -23.63 20.83
C TYR A 339 0.37 -22.83 19.53
N GLY A 340 0.16 -23.47 18.38
CA GLY A 340 0.26 -22.85 17.07
C GLY A 340 -0.69 -21.65 16.91
N GLY A 341 -1.96 -21.80 17.30
CA GLY A 341 -2.95 -20.72 17.25
C GLY A 341 -2.59 -19.56 18.17
N THR A 342 -2.13 -19.87 19.39
CA THR A 342 -1.70 -18.85 20.37
C THR A 342 -0.48 -18.07 19.87
N VAL A 343 0.54 -18.76 19.35
CA VAL A 343 1.75 -18.12 18.83
C VAL A 343 1.45 -17.25 17.61
N GLN A 344 0.56 -17.70 16.72
CA GLN A 344 0.09 -16.92 15.57
C GLN A 344 -0.68 -15.66 15.95
N LEU A 345 -1.27 -15.61 17.15
CA LEU A 345 -1.94 -14.40 17.66
C LEU A 345 -0.97 -13.49 18.43
N VAL A 346 -0.13 -14.07 19.29
CA VAL A 346 0.77 -13.33 20.19
C VAL A 346 1.91 -12.66 19.42
N MET A 347 2.51 -13.33 18.44
CA MET A 347 3.65 -12.77 17.69
C MET A 347 3.28 -11.50 16.90
N PRO A 348 2.18 -11.48 16.11
CA PRO A 348 1.67 -10.25 15.51
C PRO A 348 1.31 -9.17 16.53
N TYR A 349 0.75 -9.55 17.69
CA TYR A 349 0.45 -8.59 18.77
C TYR A 349 1.73 -7.94 19.34
N VAL A 350 2.79 -8.71 19.56
CA VAL A 350 4.11 -8.20 19.97
C VAL A 350 4.68 -7.28 18.89
N ALA A 351 4.61 -7.69 17.63
CA ALA A 351 5.01 -6.90 16.46
C ALA A 351 4.21 -5.60 16.28
N TYR A 352 2.98 -5.56 16.79
CA TYR A 352 2.12 -4.38 16.82
C TYR A 352 2.46 -3.46 18.01
N LYS A 353 2.70 -4.04 19.19
CA LYS A 353 2.95 -3.29 20.43
C LYS A 353 4.34 -2.66 20.50
N PHE A 354 5.36 -3.38 20.02
CA PHE A 354 6.76 -2.95 20.09
C PHE A 354 7.28 -2.49 18.72
N LYS A 355 7.81 -1.27 18.65
CA LYS A 355 8.40 -0.74 17.41
C LYS A 355 9.70 -1.48 17.06
N ASN A 356 10.00 -1.62 15.77
CA ASN A 356 11.24 -2.20 15.23
C ASN A 356 11.59 -3.64 15.70
N CYS A 357 10.61 -4.39 16.22
CA CYS A 357 10.83 -5.76 16.70
C CYS A 357 10.45 -6.86 15.67
N ARG A 358 9.74 -6.53 14.58
CA ARG A 358 9.14 -7.51 13.65
C ARG A 358 10.11 -8.60 13.18
N THR A 359 11.30 -8.23 12.72
CA THR A 359 12.31 -9.20 12.23
C THR A 359 12.87 -10.08 13.35
N TRP A 360 12.97 -9.57 14.58
CA TRP A 360 13.39 -10.36 15.74
C TRP A 360 12.34 -11.39 16.14
N VAL A 361 11.06 -11.01 16.06
CA VAL A 361 9.94 -11.94 16.31
C VAL A 361 9.95 -13.06 15.27
N ILE A 362 10.16 -12.74 13.99
CA ILE A 362 10.29 -13.75 12.91
C ILE A 362 11.48 -14.68 13.19
N PHE A 363 12.64 -14.13 13.54
CA PHE A 363 13.83 -14.92 13.86
C PHE A 363 13.59 -15.85 15.06
N GLY A 364 12.99 -15.36 16.15
CA GLY A 364 12.64 -16.17 17.32
C GLY A 364 11.66 -17.31 16.98
N ALA A 365 10.70 -17.06 16.10
CA ALA A 365 9.79 -18.10 15.60
C ALA A 365 10.53 -19.22 14.85
N GLN A 366 11.52 -18.86 14.00
CA GLN A 366 12.35 -19.84 13.29
C GLN A 366 13.23 -20.64 14.26
N LEU A 367 13.76 -20.02 15.32
CA LEU A 367 14.50 -20.74 16.35
C LEU A 367 13.62 -21.76 17.08
N GLY A 368 12.36 -21.42 17.37
CA GLY A 368 11.39 -22.35 17.96
C GLY A 368 11.16 -23.59 17.09
N THR A 369 10.91 -23.40 15.79
CA THR A 369 10.75 -24.52 14.84
C THR A 369 12.05 -25.30 14.63
N THR A 370 13.20 -24.63 14.64
CA THR A 370 14.52 -25.29 14.55
C THR A 370 14.75 -26.20 15.75
N LEU A 371 14.50 -25.70 16.97
CA LEU A 371 14.60 -26.50 18.19
C LEU A 371 13.66 -27.71 18.14
N ALA A 372 12.41 -27.51 17.71
CA ALA A 372 11.45 -28.58 17.54
C ALA A 372 11.95 -29.68 16.59
N ALA A 373 12.49 -29.29 15.43
CA ALA A 373 13.00 -30.23 14.44
C ALA A 373 14.27 -30.96 14.91
N ILE A 374 15.18 -30.29 15.62
CA ILE A 374 16.36 -30.92 16.23
C ILE A 374 15.94 -31.96 17.28
N LEU A 375 14.97 -31.64 18.13
CA LEU A 375 14.46 -32.56 19.14
C LEU A 375 13.76 -33.76 18.50
N LEU A 376 12.97 -33.57 17.44
CA LEU A 376 12.32 -34.67 16.72
C LEU A 376 13.32 -35.57 15.98
N TRP A 377 14.46 -35.02 15.56
CA TRP A 377 15.51 -35.75 14.87
C TRP A 377 16.43 -36.54 15.82
N LEU A 378 16.90 -35.92 16.91
CA LEU A 378 17.99 -36.47 17.74
C LEU A 378 17.52 -37.19 18.99
N LEU A 379 16.30 -36.93 19.47
CA LEU A 379 15.85 -37.49 20.75
C LEU A 379 15.51 -38.99 20.61
N PRO A 380 15.95 -39.85 21.54
CA PRO A 380 15.62 -41.27 21.48
C PRO A 380 14.11 -41.49 21.59
N ARG A 381 13.61 -42.50 20.88
CA ARG A 381 12.16 -42.82 20.82
C ARG A 381 11.55 -43.23 22.16
N SER A 382 12.38 -43.61 23.12
CA SER A 382 11.98 -43.86 24.52
C SER A 382 11.54 -42.58 25.23
N ALA A 383 12.07 -41.42 24.87
CA ALA A 383 11.76 -40.13 25.49
C ALA A 383 10.49 -39.50 24.89
N LYS A 384 9.37 -40.24 24.94
CA LYS A 384 8.08 -39.85 24.32
C LYS A 384 7.59 -38.46 24.75
N GLY A 385 7.82 -38.06 26.00
CA GLY A 385 7.45 -36.73 26.50
C GLY A 385 8.17 -35.59 25.77
N GLY A 386 9.48 -35.75 25.51
CA GLY A 386 10.25 -34.75 24.77
C GLY A 386 9.89 -34.72 23.28
N LEU A 387 9.60 -35.87 22.67
CA LEU A 387 9.12 -35.93 21.28
C LEU A 387 7.75 -35.28 21.10
N LEU A 388 6.83 -35.48 22.05
CA LEU A 388 5.53 -34.80 22.06
C LEU A 388 5.69 -33.29 22.25
N PHE A 389 6.52 -32.86 23.19
CA PHE A 389 6.83 -31.44 23.37
C PHE A 389 7.36 -30.82 22.08
N ALA A 390 8.30 -31.49 21.40
CA ALA A 390 8.86 -31.04 20.14
C ALA A 390 7.79 -30.95 19.03
N ALA A 391 6.89 -31.93 18.92
CA ALA A 391 5.76 -31.88 18.00
C ALA A 391 4.81 -30.69 18.29
N TYR A 392 4.67 -30.30 19.56
CA TYR A 392 3.78 -29.18 19.96
C TYR A 392 4.36 -27.81 19.62
N ILE A 393 5.68 -27.63 19.72
CA ILE A 393 6.34 -26.35 19.42
C ILE A 393 6.72 -26.18 17.94
N LEU A 394 6.69 -27.26 17.15
CA LEU A 394 6.99 -27.24 15.72
C LEU A 394 6.22 -26.14 14.93
N PRO A 395 4.93 -25.84 15.21
CA PRO A 395 4.16 -24.80 14.52
C PRO A 395 4.60 -23.36 14.78
N SER A 396 5.68 -23.11 15.53
CA SER A 396 6.21 -21.76 15.82
C SER A 396 6.36 -20.89 14.57
N VAL A 397 6.80 -21.49 13.45
CA VAL A 397 6.97 -20.84 12.14
C VAL A 397 5.72 -20.10 11.65
N GLY A 398 4.52 -20.57 11.99
CA GLY A 398 3.27 -19.93 11.61
C GLY A 398 3.16 -18.50 12.15
N GLY A 399 3.60 -18.26 13.40
CA GLY A 399 3.60 -16.92 13.97
C GLY A 399 4.62 -15.99 13.30
N GLY A 400 5.79 -16.53 12.93
CA GLY A 400 6.78 -15.80 12.15
C GLY A 400 6.24 -15.38 10.78
N TYR A 401 5.57 -16.28 10.07
CA TYR A 401 4.97 -15.97 8.77
C TYR A 401 3.86 -14.92 8.87
N ALA A 402 3.03 -14.96 9.91
CA ALA A 402 2.00 -13.93 10.16
C ALA A 402 2.63 -12.53 10.28
N VAL A 403 3.77 -12.41 10.97
CA VAL A 403 4.52 -11.14 11.07
C VAL A 403 5.17 -10.77 9.73
N LEU A 404 5.67 -11.75 8.97
CA LEU A 404 6.28 -11.54 7.64
C LEU A 404 5.30 -10.92 6.64
N MET A 405 4.05 -11.39 6.60
CA MET A 405 2.99 -10.81 5.76
C MET A 405 2.82 -9.31 6.03
N GLY A 406 2.73 -8.92 7.31
CA GLY A 406 2.62 -7.51 7.70
C GLY A 406 3.89 -6.70 7.47
N LEU A 407 5.08 -7.32 7.59
CA LEU A 407 6.37 -6.67 7.33
C LEU A 407 6.51 -6.29 5.86
N GLN A 408 6.10 -7.16 4.95
CA GLN A 408 6.23 -6.90 3.52
C GLN A 408 5.34 -5.74 3.05
N ILE A 409 4.07 -5.75 3.47
CA ILE A 409 3.10 -4.71 3.11
C ILE A 409 3.58 -3.34 3.59
N ALA A 410 4.23 -3.30 4.77
CA ALA A 410 4.70 -2.04 5.35
C ALA A 410 5.97 -1.48 4.70
N ASN A 411 6.79 -2.30 4.04
CA ASN A 411 8.08 -1.88 3.46
C ASN A 411 8.08 -1.77 1.93
N THR A 412 6.89 -1.88 1.31
CA THR A 412 6.73 -1.77 -0.14
C THR A 412 5.81 -0.58 -0.44
N ALA A 413 6.32 0.43 -1.16
CA ALA A 413 5.55 1.57 -1.65
C ALA A 413 5.15 1.37 -3.12
N GLY A 414 4.16 2.13 -3.62
CA GLY A 414 3.59 1.96 -4.97
C GLY A 414 2.48 0.91 -5.07
N TYR A 415 1.44 1.16 -5.87
CA TYR A 415 0.28 0.26 -5.99
C TYR A 415 0.64 -1.05 -6.73
N THR A 416 1.21 -0.95 -7.94
CA THR A 416 1.63 -2.12 -8.74
C THR A 416 2.70 -2.92 -8.00
N LYS A 417 3.70 -2.23 -7.44
CA LYS A 417 4.79 -2.86 -6.65
C LYS A 417 4.26 -3.63 -5.44
N ARG A 418 3.34 -3.07 -4.65
CA ARG A 418 2.72 -3.76 -3.50
C ARG A 418 1.93 -5.00 -3.89
N SER A 419 1.16 -4.91 -4.98
CA SER A 419 0.37 -6.03 -5.49
C SER A 419 1.27 -7.20 -5.89
N ILE A 420 2.29 -6.93 -6.73
CA ILE A 420 3.22 -7.97 -7.20
C ILE A 420 4.08 -8.51 -6.06
N ALA A 421 4.53 -7.67 -5.14
CA ALA A 421 5.24 -8.13 -3.95
C ALA A 421 4.40 -9.13 -3.15
N SER A 422 3.12 -8.81 -2.91
CA SER A 422 2.19 -9.68 -2.17
C SER A 422 1.96 -11.01 -2.88
N SER A 423 1.83 -10.98 -4.22
CA SER A 423 1.76 -12.20 -5.04
C SER A 423 3.05 -13.02 -4.95
N GLY A 424 4.23 -12.39 -4.97
CA GLY A 424 5.51 -13.06 -4.82
C GLY A 424 5.63 -13.80 -3.48
N LEU A 425 5.29 -13.13 -2.37
CA LEU A 425 5.24 -13.77 -1.04
C LEU A 425 4.39 -15.03 -1.05
N TYR A 426 3.23 -14.93 -1.69
CA TYR A 426 2.26 -16.00 -1.77
C TYR A 426 2.75 -17.18 -2.62
N ILE A 427 3.43 -16.89 -3.73
CA ILE A 427 4.11 -17.90 -4.53
C ILE A 427 5.19 -18.60 -3.70
N GLY A 428 6.01 -17.84 -2.95
CA GLY A 428 7.00 -18.40 -2.02
C GLY A 428 6.35 -19.35 -1.00
N TYR A 429 5.25 -18.91 -0.37
CA TYR A 429 4.45 -19.73 0.53
C TYR A 429 3.98 -21.04 -0.12
N CYS A 430 3.39 -20.99 -1.32
CA CYS A 430 2.91 -22.17 -2.02
C CYS A 430 4.04 -23.12 -2.43
N LEU A 431 5.17 -22.59 -2.90
CA LEU A 431 6.35 -23.39 -3.27
C LEU A 431 6.97 -24.09 -2.06
N GLY A 432 7.07 -23.40 -0.91
CA GLY A 432 7.58 -24.02 0.32
C GLY A 432 6.69 -25.16 0.78
N ASN A 433 5.37 -24.95 0.73
CA ASN A 433 4.37 -25.95 1.04
C ASN A 433 4.29 -27.11 0.03
N PHE A 434 4.66 -26.87 -1.23
CA PHE A 434 4.82 -27.92 -2.24
C PHE A 434 6.04 -28.80 -1.95
N VAL A 435 7.17 -28.19 -1.57
CA VAL A 435 8.42 -28.91 -1.28
C VAL A 435 8.37 -29.64 0.07
N GLY A 436 7.70 -29.07 1.07
CA GLY A 436 7.66 -29.57 2.46
C GLY A 436 7.29 -31.04 2.60
N PRO A 437 6.15 -31.52 2.05
CA PRO A 437 5.80 -32.94 2.16
C PRO A 437 6.76 -33.86 1.39
N LEU A 438 7.34 -33.41 0.27
CA LEU A 438 8.21 -34.21 -0.59
C LEU A 438 9.54 -34.59 0.10
N VAL A 439 10.01 -33.80 1.06
CA VAL A 439 11.23 -34.11 1.82
C VAL A 439 11.00 -35.18 2.90
N PHE A 440 9.73 -35.49 3.23
CA PHE A 440 9.36 -36.57 4.14
C PHE A 440 9.08 -37.84 3.34
N ARG A 441 10.16 -38.56 3.02
CA ARG A 441 10.11 -39.77 2.20
C ARG A 441 9.68 -40.98 3.01
N LYS A 442 9.05 -41.94 2.34
CA LYS A 442 8.62 -43.20 2.98
C LYS A 442 9.80 -44.00 3.54
N GLN A 443 10.93 -44.02 2.83
CA GLN A 443 12.12 -44.80 3.24
C GLN A 443 12.75 -44.34 4.55
N ASP A 444 12.53 -43.07 4.93
CA ASP A 444 13.07 -42.50 6.16
C ASP A 444 12.09 -42.70 7.34
N ALA A 445 10.91 -43.26 7.11
CA ALA A 445 9.95 -43.55 8.17
C ALA A 445 10.48 -44.68 9.08
N PRO A 446 10.24 -44.61 10.39
CA PRO A 446 9.37 -43.66 11.10
C PRO A 446 10.09 -42.45 11.70
N GLU A 447 11.42 -42.35 11.57
CA GLU A 447 12.22 -41.28 12.18
C GLU A 447 12.21 -39.99 11.35
N TYR A 448 12.05 -40.12 10.03
CA TYR A 448 12.05 -39.02 9.06
C TYR A 448 13.26 -38.10 9.20
N ALA A 449 14.43 -38.65 9.54
CA ALA A 449 15.65 -37.90 9.85
C ALA A 449 16.01 -36.89 8.74
N PHE A 450 16.00 -37.33 7.47
CA PHE A 450 16.25 -36.45 6.34
C PHE A 450 15.29 -35.25 6.26
N GLY A 451 13.99 -35.49 6.47
CA GLY A 451 12.97 -34.45 6.46
C GLY A 451 13.21 -33.41 7.58
N PHE A 452 13.53 -33.86 8.79
CA PHE A 452 13.84 -32.94 9.89
C PHE A 452 15.17 -32.18 9.70
N ILE A 453 16.21 -32.82 9.14
CA ILE A 453 17.47 -32.14 8.77
C ILE A 453 17.17 -31.00 7.79
N VAL A 454 16.35 -31.25 6.76
CA VAL A 454 15.96 -30.21 5.80
C VAL A 454 15.23 -29.08 6.53
N VAL A 455 14.27 -29.38 7.40
CA VAL A 455 13.54 -28.35 8.18
C VAL A 455 14.48 -27.52 9.06
N VAL A 456 15.48 -28.13 9.69
CA VAL A 456 16.50 -27.41 10.47
C VAL A 456 17.28 -26.44 9.58
N ILE A 457 17.80 -26.91 8.45
CA ILE A 457 18.59 -26.09 7.51
C ILE A 457 17.74 -24.95 6.96
N THR A 458 16.52 -25.22 6.51
CA THR A 458 15.66 -24.22 5.88
C THR A 458 15.14 -23.20 6.89
N SER A 459 14.80 -23.61 8.12
CA SER A 459 14.36 -22.70 9.18
C SER A 459 15.49 -21.79 9.65
N LEU A 460 16.71 -22.31 9.82
CA LEU A 460 17.89 -21.51 10.14
C LEU A 460 18.23 -20.54 9.01
N ALA A 461 18.22 -21.01 7.76
CA ALA A 461 18.46 -20.17 6.59
C ALA A 461 17.41 -19.04 6.49
N ALA A 462 16.12 -19.35 6.69
CA ALA A 462 15.06 -18.34 6.73
C ALA A 462 15.27 -17.32 7.85
N GLY A 463 15.70 -17.77 9.04
CA GLY A 463 16.05 -16.89 10.16
C GLY A 463 17.21 -15.95 9.81
N ILE A 464 18.30 -16.48 9.25
CA ILE A 464 19.47 -15.71 8.83
C ILE A 464 19.11 -14.71 7.74
N LEU A 465 18.37 -15.12 6.70
CA LEU A 465 17.92 -14.22 5.63
C LEU A 465 17.02 -13.09 6.18
N CYS A 466 16.22 -13.36 7.21
CA CYS A 466 15.44 -12.32 7.89
C CYS A 466 16.35 -11.31 8.62
N LEU A 467 17.46 -11.75 9.21
CA LEU A 467 18.47 -10.86 9.79
C LEU A 467 19.21 -10.07 8.71
N VAL A 468 19.57 -10.70 7.58
CA VAL A 468 20.16 -10.01 6.41
C VAL A 468 19.22 -8.91 5.92
N TYR A 469 17.92 -9.21 5.77
CA TYR A 469 16.90 -8.22 5.45
C TYR A 469 16.89 -7.06 6.44
N ARG A 470 16.93 -7.36 7.75
CA ARG A 470 16.98 -6.33 8.80
C ARG A 470 18.19 -5.43 8.64
N PHE A 471 19.39 -5.99 8.56
CA PHE A 471 20.62 -5.21 8.47
C PHE A 471 20.71 -4.42 7.17
N HIS A 472 20.19 -4.98 6.07
CA HIS A 472 20.05 -4.25 4.82
C HIS A 472 19.13 -3.03 4.96
N CYS A 473 17.95 -3.17 5.59
CA CYS A 473 17.06 -2.04 5.84
C CYS A 473 17.70 -1.00 6.78
N VAL A 474 18.39 -1.42 7.84
CA VAL A 474 19.11 -0.50 8.75
C VAL A 474 20.22 0.24 8.02
N TRP A 475 20.96 -0.44 7.14
CA TRP A 475 22.00 0.17 6.31
C TRP A 475 21.41 1.17 5.32
N GLN A 476 20.32 0.83 4.63
CA GLN A 476 19.62 1.73 3.73
C GLN A 476 19.11 2.98 4.46
N ASN A 477 18.50 2.80 5.64
CA ASN A 477 18.02 3.93 6.45
C ASN A 477 19.18 4.83 6.88
N LYS A 478 20.26 4.26 7.44
CA LYS A 478 21.47 5.05 7.79
C LYS A 478 22.09 5.78 6.61
N ARG A 479 22.07 5.16 5.41
CA ARG A 479 22.59 5.79 4.18
C ARG A 479 21.72 6.97 3.75
N ARG A 480 20.39 6.86 3.88
CA ARG A 480 19.43 7.94 3.60
C ARG A 480 19.58 9.08 4.62
N ASP A 481 19.64 8.77 5.91
CA ASP A 481 19.83 9.75 6.99
C ASP A 481 21.12 10.56 6.80
N ARG A 482 22.21 9.91 6.37
CA ARG A 482 23.49 10.57 6.06
C ARG A 482 23.44 11.47 4.82
N GLY A 483 22.54 11.18 3.88
CA GLY A 483 22.35 11.95 2.66
C GLY A 483 21.53 13.22 2.85
N GLY A 484 21.09 13.54 4.08
CA GLY A 484 20.27 14.72 4.38
C GLY A 484 18.85 14.64 3.80
N THR A 485 18.48 13.51 3.18
CA THR A 485 17.13 13.27 2.67
C THR A 485 16.24 12.94 3.88
N MET A 486 15.58 13.96 4.44
CA MET A 486 14.54 13.74 5.45
C MET A 486 13.45 12.83 4.87
N GLU A 487 12.81 12.01 5.72
CA GLU A 487 11.55 11.35 5.38
C GLU A 487 10.51 12.44 5.09
N GLY A 488 10.46 12.91 3.85
CA GLY A 488 9.36 13.70 3.34
C GLY A 488 8.13 12.81 3.31
N PHE A 489 7.34 12.85 4.39
CA PHE A 489 5.98 12.30 4.38
C PHE A 489 5.09 12.98 3.32
N ASP A 490 5.53 14.13 2.81
CA ASP A 490 4.86 14.92 1.78
C ASP A 490 4.87 14.24 0.40
N HIS A 491 5.80 13.31 0.13
CA HIS A 491 5.93 12.62 -1.16
C HIS A 491 5.84 11.09 -1.10
N ALA A 492 5.54 10.49 0.06
CA ALA A 492 5.27 9.05 0.17
C ALA A 492 4.02 8.60 -0.63
N TYR A 493 3.32 9.56 -1.26
CA TYR A 493 2.00 9.46 -1.86
C TYR A 493 1.95 9.91 -3.33
N ASP A 494 3.05 10.40 -3.90
CA ASP A 494 3.13 10.59 -5.35
C ASP A 494 3.26 9.20 -5.99
N ASP A 495 2.24 8.78 -6.72
CA ASP A 495 2.13 7.47 -7.39
C ASP A 495 3.19 7.30 -8.52
N ASP A 496 4.15 8.21 -8.62
CA ASP A 496 5.14 8.35 -9.69
C ASP A 496 6.62 8.40 -9.26
N LEU A 497 6.92 8.14 -7.99
CA LEU A 497 8.32 8.10 -7.55
C LEU A 497 8.88 6.69 -7.67
N THR A 498 9.49 6.42 -8.82
CA THR A 498 10.44 5.31 -8.98
C THR A 498 11.73 5.67 -8.25
N ASP A 499 12.11 4.87 -7.25
CA ASP A 499 13.30 5.11 -6.42
C ASP A 499 14.63 5.03 -7.22
N ILE A 500 14.59 4.57 -8.49
CA ILE A 500 15.77 4.18 -9.28
C ILE A 500 15.97 5.03 -10.56
N LYS A 501 15.01 5.83 -10.99
CA LYS A 501 15.16 6.79 -12.10
C LYS A 501 14.30 8.00 -11.74
N VAL A 502 14.84 9.07 -11.16
CA VAL A 502 14.95 10.33 -11.92
C VAL A 502 16.05 11.26 -11.37
N TYR A 503 16.54 11.08 -10.13
CA TYR A 503 17.39 12.12 -9.54
C TYR A 503 18.88 12.07 -9.86
N ALA A 504 19.46 10.99 -10.40
CA ALA A 504 20.91 10.95 -10.63
C ALA A 504 21.38 11.92 -11.75
N PRO A 505 20.78 11.95 -12.95
CA PRO A 505 21.16 12.90 -13.98
C PRO A 505 20.65 14.31 -13.70
N GLU A 506 19.47 14.46 -13.09
CA GLU A 506 18.94 15.78 -12.71
C GLU A 506 19.70 16.41 -11.55
N ASN A 507 20.12 15.65 -10.53
CA ASN A 507 20.97 16.18 -9.45
C ASN A 507 22.39 16.43 -9.95
N GLN A 508 22.93 15.65 -10.89
CA GLN A 508 24.21 15.99 -11.53
C GLN A 508 24.10 17.23 -12.42
N SER A 509 23.01 17.37 -13.17
CA SER A 509 22.73 18.55 -14.00
C SER A 509 22.50 19.79 -13.14
N ASN A 510 21.76 19.68 -12.03
CA ASN A 510 21.53 20.77 -11.08
C ASN A 510 22.80 21.10 -10.28
N ALA A 511 23.60 20.12 -9.88
CA ALA A 511 24.90 20.39 -9.24
C ALA A 511 25.90 21.02 -10.22
N GLN A 512 25.88 20.63 -11.50
CA GLN A 512 26.68 21.26 -12.55
C GLN A 512 26.18 22.67 -12.88
N LYS A 513 24.86 22.90 -12.91
CA LYS A 513 24.27 24.23 -13.08
C LYS A 513 24.54 25.13 -11.90
N GLN A 514 24.40 24.66 -10.66
CA GLN A 514 24.76 25.41 -9.45
C GLN A 514 26.26 25.70 -9.38
N ALA A 515 27.13 24.76 -9.79
CA ALA A 515 28.57 25.01 -9.88
C ALA A 515 28.92 26.03 -11.00
N LEU A 516 28.18 26.00 -12.11
CA LEU A 516 28.30 26.97 -13.20
C LEU A 516 27.79 28.36 -12.78
N GLU A 517 26.64 28.43 -12.10
CA GLU A 517 26.05 29.64 -11.55
C GLU A 517 26.96 30.25 -10.48
N ALA A 518 27.51 29.47 -9.56
CA ALA A 518 28.50 29.95 -8.58
C ALA A 518 29.79 30.46 -9.24
N CYS A 519 30.21 29.88 -10.38
CA CYS A 519 31.34 30.39 -11.17
C CYS A 519 30.98 31.64 -11.99
N LEU A 520 29.71 31.80 -12.39
CA LEU A 520 29.20 32.95 -13.13
C LEU A 520 28.99 34.15 -12.19
N GLU A 521 28.49 33.92 -10.98
CA GLU A 521 28.38 34.92 -9.91
C GLU A 521 29.74 35.50 -9.53
N GLN A 522 30.81 34.69 -9.56
CA GLN A 522 32.17 35.18 -9.36
C GLN A 522 32.71 36.07 -10.50
N ARG A 523 32.12 36.01 -11.70
CA ARG A 523 32.51 36.83 -12.87
C ARG A 523 31.73 38.13 -13.02
N TYR A 524 30.60 38.29 -12.34
CA TYR A 524 29.74 39.48 -12.44
C TYR A 524 30.05 40.57 -11.39
N ASN A 525 31.20 40.52 -10.72
CA ASN A 525 31.67 41.61 -9.82
C ASN A 525 32.34 42.78 -10.57
N PHE A 526 32.07 42.96 -11.86
CA PHE A 526 32.62 44.05 -12.69
C PHE A 526 31.50 44.88 -13.35
N SER A 527 30.57 45.45 -12.58
CA SER A 527 29.61 46.45 -13.12
C SER A 527 28.87 47.30 -12.07
N SER A 528 29.52 47.74 -10.99
CA SER A 528 28.78 48.47 -9.94
C SER A 528 28.27 49.87 -10.34
N ALA A 529 28.86 50.52 -11.35
CA ALA A 529 28.46 51.88 -11.77
C ALA A 529 27.35 51.87 -12.83
N HIS A 530 27.44 50.98 -13.82
CA HIS A 530 26.45 50.88 -14.90
C HIS A 530 25.09 50.36 -14.42
N GLU A 531 25.08 49.50 -13.40
CA GLU A 531 23.85 48.99 -12.79
C GLU A 531 23.13 50.07 -11.97
N GLN A 532 23.86 51.02 -11.37
CA GLN A 532 23.27 52.14 -10.63
C GLN A 532 22.57 53.13 -11.58
N ASP A 533 23.24 53.54 -12.66
CA ASP A 533 22.66 54.42 -13.68
C ASP A 533 21.39 53.79 -14.31
N LEU A 534 21.40 52.47 -14.52
CA LEU A 534 20.26 51.75 -15.08
C LEU A 534 19.09 51.67 -14.10
N GLN A 535 19.36 51.44 -12.81
CA GLN A 535 18.34 51.43 -11.76
C GLN A 535 17.69 52.81 -11.56
N GLU A 536 18.46 53.89 -11.65
CA GLU A 536 17.92 55.26 -11.60
C GLU A 536 16.98 55.52 -12.77
N SER A 537 17.35 55.14 -13.99
CA SER A 537 16.50 55.29 -15.18
C SER A 537 15.20 54.48 -15.09
N PHE A 538 15.24 53.27 -14.50
CA PHE A 538 14.02 52.50 -14.23
C PHE A 538 13.14 53.16 -13.17
N ALA A 539 13.73 53.72 -12.11
CA ALA A 539 12.99 54.43 -11.09
C ALA A 539 12.27 55.66 -11.68
N GLU A 540 12.96 56.47 -12.50
CA GLU A 540 12.36 57.62 -13.20
C GLU A 540 11.16 57.21 -14.06
N THR A 541 11.32 56.15 -14.87
CA THR A 541 10.24 55.60 -15.70
C THR A 541 9.03 55.21 -14.86
N TYR A 542 9.24 54.57 -13.71
CA TYR A 542 8.14 54.21 -12.81
C TYR A 542 7.42 55.44 -12.25
N TRP A 543 8.16 56.47 -11.81
CA TRP A 543 7.55 57.68 -11.26
C TRP A 543 6.76 58.47 -12.30
N GLU A 544 7.25 58.53 -13.54
CA GLU A 544 6.60 59.27 -14.62
C GLU A 544 5.35 58.55 -15.17
N TYR A 545 5.42 57.23 -15.37
CA TYR A 545 4.36 56.49 -16.08
C TYR A 545 3.54 55.53 -15.21
N CYS A 546 4.15 54.89 -14.22
CA CYS A 546 3.50 53.81 -13.45
C CYS A 546 2.83 54.30 -12.17
N TYR A 547 3.43 55.28 -11.49
CA TYR A 547 3.04 55.65 -10.12
C TYR A 547 1.59 56.09 -9.99
N SER A 548 1.08 56.83 -10.98
CA SER A 548 -0.32 57.31 -11.00
C SER A 548 -1.36 56.19 -10.97
N TRP A 549 -1.03 55.02 -11.50
CA TRP A 549 -1.93 53.86 -11.60
C TRP A 549 -1.55 52.72 -10.64
N CYS A 550 -0.30 52.67 -10.18
CA CYS A 550 0.23 51.63 -9.32
C CYS A 550 1.14 52.26 -8.24
N PRO A 551 0.58 52.99 -7.25
CA PRO A 551 1.35 53.75 -6.25
C PRO A 551 1.88 52.86 -5.11
N VAL A 552 2.61 51.80 -5.45
CA VAL A 552 3.09 50.78 -4.51
C VAL A 552 4.53 50.96 -4.06
N LEU A 553 5.24 51.98 -4.55
CA LEU A 553 6.62 52.29 -4.13
C LEU A 553 6.68 53.67 -3.45
N ASP A 554 7.69 53.87 -2.60
CA ASP A 554 7.94 55.14 -1.91
C ASP A 554 9.29 55.77 -2.33
N PRO A 555 9.33 57.06 -2.69
CA PRO A 555 10.57 57.71 -3.12
C PRO A 555 11.68 57.69 -2.06
N GLU A 556 11.31 57.76 -0.78
CA GLU A 556 12.25 57.80 0.34
C GLU A 556 12.91 56.44 0.63
N THR A 557 12.24 55.33 0.31
CA THR A 557 12.72 53.97 0.63
C THR A 557 13.15 53.16 -0.60
N LEU A 558 12.80 53.60 -1.81
CA LEU A 558 13.01 52.84 -3.04
C LEU A 558 14.46 52.36 -3.23
N ALA A 559 15.43 53.25 -3.04
CA ALA A 559 16.85 52.90 -3.21
C ALA A 559 17.29 51.79 -2.23
N SER A 560 16.83 51.86 -0.97
CA SER A 560 17.12 50.82 0.03
C SER A 560 16.36 49.52 -0.21
N ASP A 561 15.12 49.61 -0.73
CA ASP A 561 14.27 48.44 -0.97
C ASP A 561 14.76 47.63 -2.18
N ILE A 562 15.21 48.29 -3.25
CA ILE A 562 15.81 47.65 -4.43
C ILE A 562 17.15 47.01 -4.08
N ALA A 563 17.99 47.69 -3.28
CA ALA A 563 19.28 47.14 -2.86
C ALA A 563 19.13 45.89 -1.98
N ARG A 564 18.02 45.79 -1.24
CA ARG A 564 17.72 44.68 -0.35
C ARG A 564 16.97 43.53 -1.02
N SER A 565 16.09 43.85 -1.98
CA SER A 565 15.20 42.88 -2.63
C SER A 565 15.51 42.73 -4.11
N PRO A 566 16.17 41.63 -4.51
CA PRO A 566 16.39 41.33 -5.91
C PRO A 566 15.06 41.08 -6.65
N LEU A 567 14.02 40.61 -5.95
CA LEU A 567 12.67 40.49 -6.49
C LEU A 567 12.13 41.85 -6.94
N LEU A 568 12.19 42.85 -6.05
CA LEU A 568 11.67 44.19 -6.33
C LEU A 568 12.47 44.88 -7.45
N ALA A 569 13.80 44.75 -7.42
CA ALA A 569 14.69 45.30 -8.45
C ALA A 569 14.34 44.79 -9.85
N ASN A 570 14.20 43.46 -10.00
CA ASN A 570 13.85 42.85 -11.28
C ASN A 570 12.40 43.14 -11.69
N ALA A 571 11.46 43.26 -10.74
CA ALA A 571 10.08 43.63 -11.03
C ALA A 571 9.96 45.08 -11.55
N LEU A 572 10.72 46.01 -10.97
CA LEU A 572 10.82 47.40 -11.43
C LEU A 572 11.46 47.50 -12.82
N ALA A 573 12.55 46.76 -13.05
CA ALA A 573 13.20 46.66 -14.36
C ALA A 573 12.24 46.10 -15.42
N THR A 574 11.42 45.10 -15.07
CA THR A 574 10.40 44.52 -15.96
C THR A 574 9.37 45.57 -16.40
N ALA A 575 8.79 46.32 -15.45
CA ALA A 575 7.78 47.32 -15.76
C ALA A 575 8.36 48.46 -16.62
N SER A 576 9.52 48.98 -16.21
CA SER A 576 10.14 50.14 -16.85
C SER A 576 10.64 49.83 -18.26
N SER A 577 11.33 48.71 -18.44
CA SER A 577 11.80 48.28 -19.77
C SER A 577 10.66 47.93 -20.74
N ASN A 578 9.47 47.59 -20.23
CA ASN A 578 8.31 47.31 -21.07
C ASN A 578 7.56 48.59 -21.49
N ILE A 579 7.51 49.62 -20.64
CA ILE A 579 6.79 50.86 -20.91
C ILE A 579 7.63 51.82 -21.73
N GLN A 580 8.82 52.16 -21.22
CA GLN A 580 9.76 53.02 -21.89
C GLN A 580 11.18 52.49 -21.65
N PRO A 581 11.71 51.68 -22.58
CA PRO A 581 13.04 51.10 -22.42
C PRO A 581 14.12 52.19 -22.40
N PRO A 582 15.05 52.16 -21.44
CA PRO A 582 16.14 53.14 -21.38
C PRO A 582 17.07 52.99 -22.59
N LEU A 583 17.72 54.10 -22.97
CA LEU A 583 18.69 54.12 -24.08
C LEU A 583 19.97 53.32 -23.75
N VAL A 584 20.21 53.06 -22.46
CA VAL A 584 21.33 52.27 -21.96
C VAL A 584 21.12 50.79 -22.33
N PRO A 585 22.13 50.06 -22.80
CA PRO A 585 22.02 48.63 -23.07
C PRO A 585 21.55 47.86 -21.83
N HIS A 586 20.47 47.09 -21.96
CA HIS A 586 19.87 46.33 -20.86
C HIS A 586 19.28 45.01 -21.36
N GLU A 587 19.06 44.08 -20.43
CA GLU A 587 18.31 42.85 -20.72
C GLU A 587 16.83 43.17 -21.01
N GLY A 588 16.17 42.39 -21.87
CA GLY A 588 14.77 42.65 -22.21
C GLY A 588 13.79 42.40 -21.04
N PRO A 589 12.57 42.97 -21.08
CA PRO A 589 11.57 42.84 -20.00
C PRO A 589 11.22 41.39 -19.67
N THR A 590 11.28 40.49 -20.65
CA THR A 590 11.03 39.06 -20.47
C THR A 590 12.04 38.38 -19.54
N GLU A 591 13.31 38.78 -19.57
CA GLU A 591 14.36 38.16 -18.75
C GLU A 591 14.28 38.63 -17.30
N TYR A 592 14.08 39.93 -17.07
CA TYR A 592 13.79 40.47 -15.74
C TYR A 592 12.53 39.85 -15.12
N TYR A 593 11.48 39.66 -15.93
CA TYR A 593 10.26 39.00 -15.47
C TYR A 593 10.51 37.55 -15.02
N LYS A 594 11.30 36.79 -15.79
CA LYS A 594 11.65 35.41 -15.43
C LYS A 594 12.43 35.37 -14.11
N LYS A 595 13.44 36.24 -13.94
CA LYS A 595 14.24 36.34 -12.71
C LYS A 595 13.36 36.64 -11.50
N ALA A 596 12.58 37.72 -11.54
CA ALA A 596 11.68 38.10 -10.44
C ALA A 596 10.65 37.01 -10.10
N ARG A 597 10.12 36.33 -11.12
CA ARG A 597 9.16 35.24 -10.95
C ARG A 597 9.79 34.01 -10.31
N THR A 598 11.01 33.64 -10.67
CA THR A 598 11.73 32.51 -10.06
C THR A 598 11.96 32.79 -8.58
N ILE A 599 12.46 33.98 -8.24
CA ILE A 599 12.69 34.41 -6.84
C ILE A 599 11.39 34.34 -6.01
N PHE A 600 10.24 34.71 -6.60
CA PHE A 600 8.94 34.55 -5.94
C PHE A 600 8.55 33.09 -5.70
N TYR A 601 8.74 32.19 -6.67
CA TYR A 601 8.34 30.78 -6.53
C TYR A 601 9.28 29.94 -5.67
N GLU A 602 10.52 30.39 -5.49
CA GLU A 602 11.53 29.74 -4.65
C GLU A 602 11.52 30.25 -3.19
N ASP A 603 10.57 31.14 -2.84
CA ASP A 603 10.42 31.75 -1.50
C ASP A 603 11.69 32.46 -1.00
N GLU A 604 12.49 33.05 -1.91
CA GLU A 604 13.74 33.74 -1.56
C GLU A 604 13.53 35.13 -0.95
N GLU A 605 12.35 35.75 -1.16
CA GLU A 605 12.01 37.06 -0.58
C GLU A 605 11.25 36.91 0.74
N SER A 606 11.90 37.31 1.84
CA SER A 606 11.37 37.15 3.20
C SER A 606 10.36 38.22 3.63
N ASP A 607 10.39 39.42 3.02
CA ASP A 607 9.48 40.52 3.40
C ASP A 607 8.20 40.49 2.56
N GLY A 608 7.10 40.10 3.20
CA GLY A 608 5.80 39.99 2.53
C GLY A 608 5.29 41.30 1.91
N LEU A 609 5.65 42.47 2.46
CA LEU A 609 5.24 43.75 1.85
C LEU A 609 6.02 44.01 0.57
N THR A 610 7.33 43.77 0.58
CA THR A 610 8.20 43.91 -0.60
C THR A 610 7.83 42.92 -1.70
N THR A 611 7.44 41.70 -1.33
CA THR A 611 6.87 40.72 -2.26
C THR A 611 5.61 41.27 -2.93
N LEU A 612 4.67 41.84 -2.17
CA LEU A 612 3.46 42.44 -2.74
C LEU A 612 3.79 43.63 -3.65
N MET A 613 4.75 44.48 -3.29
CA MET A 613 5.21 45.60 -4.14
C MET A 613 5.72 45.09 -5.49
N GLY A 614 6.60 44.07 -5.48
CA GLY A 614 7.15 43.51 -6.72
C GLY A 614 6.09 42.83 -7.58
N LEU A 615 5.19 42.06 -6.98
CA LEU A 615 4.09 41.41 -7.71
C LEU A 615 3.14 42.43 -8.34
N SER A 616 2.88 43.57 -7.69
CA SER A 616 2.05 44.64 -8.24
C SER A 616 2.62 45.22 -9.54
N LEU A 617 3.94 45.22 -9.72
CA LEU A 617 4.59 45.70 -10.94
C LEU A 617 4.45 44.73 -12.12
N PHE A 618 4.16 43.44 -11.87
CA PHE A 618 3.89 42.48 -12.95
C PHE A 618 2.58 42.77 -13.71
N TYR A 619 1.72 43.66 -13.18
CA TYR A 619 0.56 44.14 -13.92
C TYR A 619 0.93 44.71 -15.29
N TRP A 620 2.07 45.38 -15.38
CA TRP A 620 2.56 46.06 -16.58
C TRP A 620 3.22 45.13 -17.59
N PHE A 621 3.29 43.82 -17.33
CA PHE A 621 3.92 42.87 -18.23
C PHE A 621 3.03 41.63 -18.45
N ALA A 622 2.54 41.49 -19.68
CA ALA A 622 1.76 40.33 -20.12
C ALA A 622 2.42 39.67 -21.34
N PRO A 623 3.09 38.50 -21.18
CA PRO A 623 3.76 37.82 -22.29
C PRO A 623 2.78 37.21 -23.31
N LYS A 624 1.48 37.17 -23.00
CA LYS A 624 0.43 36.68 -23.91
C LYS A 624 -0.76 37.64 -23.93
N PRO A 625 -1.51 37.71 -25.05
CA PRO A 625 -2.67 38.58 -25.16
C PRO A 625 -3.75 38.28 -24.10
N PRO A 626 -4.50 39.29 -23.64
CA PRO A 626 -5.56 39.15 -22.63
C PRO A 626 -6.74 38.26 -23.11
N SER A 627 -6.81 37.94 -24.40
CA SER A 627 -7.76 36.97 -24.97
C SER A 627 -7.45 35.52 -24.60
N THR A 628 -6.29 35.23 -24.00
CA THR A 628 -5.88 33.88 -23.61
C THR A 628 -5.71 33.76 -22.10
N VAL A 629 -6.40 32.80 -21.49
CA VAL A 629 -6.24 32.50 -20.06
C VAL A 629 -4.86 31.91 -19.84
N HIS A 630 -4.01 32.63 -19.08
CA HIS A 630 -2.63 32.23 -18.84
C HIS A 630 -2.19 32.58 -17.42
N ARG A 631 -1.28 31.78 -16.85
CA ARG A 631 -0.69 31.98 -15.51
C ARG A 631 0.27 33.18 -15.42
N HIS A 632 0.48 33.88 -16.54
CA HIS A 632 1.25 35.12 -16.60
C HIS A 632 0.39 36.27 -17.13
N SER A 633 -0.93 36.17 -16.98
CA SER A 633 -1.83 37.29 -17.24
C SER A 633 -1.82 38.24 -16.05
N SER A 634 -2.10 39.52 -16.30
CA SER A 634 -2.27 40.53 -15.24
C SER A 634 -3.30 40.08 -14.20
N TRP A 635 -4.42 39.49 -14.64
CA TRP A 635 -5.47 38.97 -13.76
C TRP A 635 -5.01 37.86 -12.81
N TRP A 636 -4.08 37.01 -13.25
CA TRP A 636 -3.49 35.98 -12.39
C TRP A 636 -2.70 36.62 -11.25
N TRP A 637 -1.85 37.59 -11.56
CA TRP A 637 -1.05 38.29 -10.55
C TRP A 637 -1.89 39.12 -9.59
N THR A 638 -2.92 39.81 -10.08
CA THR A 638 -3.91 40.47 -9.21
C THR A 638 -4.56 39.47 -8.24
N SER A 639 -4.91 38.28 -8.70
CA SER A 639 -5.48 37.23 -7.83
C SER A 639 -4.48 36.73 -6.77
N VAL A 640 -3.20 36.61 -7.13
CA VAL A 640 -2.13 36.25 -6.19
C VAL A 640 -1.96 37.34 -5.13
N ILE A 641 -1.86 38.61 -5.54
CA ILE A 641 -1.76 39.77 -4.65
C ILE A 641 -2.91 39.80 -3.65
N ILE A 642 -4.17 39.65 -4.10
CA ILE A 642 -5.35 39.67 -3.22
C ILE A 642 -5.27 38.56 -2.16
N ARG A 643 -4.88 37.33 -2.55
CA ARG A 643 -4.78 36.19 -1.62
C ARG A 643 -3.68 36.39 -0.58
N HIS A 644 -2.50 36.84 -1.01
CA HIS A 644 -1.38 37.11 -0.09
C HIS A 644 -1.69 38.30 0.83
N ALA A 645 -2.30 39.37 0.30
CA ALA A 645 -2.74 40.51 1.11
C ALA A 645 -3.83 40.12 2.14
N GLN A 646 -4.74 39.21 1.80
CA GLN A 646 -5.72 38.65 2.74
C GLN A 646 -5.05 37.83 3.85
N GLN A 647 -4.09 36.97 3.52
CA GLN A 647 -3.31 36.21 4.49
C GLN A 647 -2.53 37.11 5.47
N MET A 648 -1.98 38.21 4.97
CA MET A 648 -1.28 39.22 5.76
C MET A 648 -2.22 40.19 6.49
N ASN A 649 -3.55 40.00 6.40
CA ASN A 649 -4.57 40.88 6.99
C ASN A 649 -4.44 42.35 6.56
N LEU A 650 -4.00 42.64 5.32
CA LEU A 650 -3.94 44.02 4.79
C LEU A 650 -5.34 44.64 4.58
N HIS A 651 -6.38 43.80 4.46
CA HIS A 651 -7.77 44.21 4.35
C HIS A 651 -8.38 44.76 5.66
N ARG A 652 -7.64 44.69 6.78
CA ARG A 652 -8.06 45.20 8.09
C ARG A 652 -7.11 46.28 8.56
N GLU A 653 -7.67 47.37 9.04
CA GLU A 653 -6.89 48.43 9.65
C GLU A 653 -6.43 48.03 11.07
N PRO A 654 -5.13 48.15 11.41
CA PRO A 654 -4.65 47.88 12.77
C PRO A 654 -5.25 48.88 13.77
N ALA A 655 -5.57 48.41 14.99
CA ALA A 655 -6.09 49.28 16.06
C ALA A 655 -5.07 50.39 16.41
N SER A 656 -5.55 51.63 16.54
CA SER A 656 -4.76 52.88 16.59
C SER A 656 -3.94 53.11 17.86
N GLU A 657 -3.93 52.17 18.81
CA GLU A 657 -3.18 52.33 20.05
C GLU A 657 -1.79 51.70 19.89
N HIS A 658 -0.75 52.54 19.81
CA HIS A 658 0.70 52.21 19.77
C HIS A 658 1.35 52.09 18.39
N ILE A 659 1.31 53.15 17.59
CA ILE A 659 2.04 53.20 16.31
C ILE A 659 3.12 54.31 16.37
N PRO A 660 4.41 53.98 16.56
CA PRO A 660 5.51 54.93 16.43
C PRO A 660 5.58 55.51 15.01
N GLY A 661 6.10 56.73 14.84
CA GLY A 661 6.10 57.47 13.57
C GLY A 661 6.67 56.72 12.34
N SER A 662 7.61 55.78 12.53
CA SER A 662 8.16 54.93 11.45
C SER A 662 7.17 53.90 10.87
N ASN A 663 6.04 53.67 11.54
CA ASN A 663 5.00 52.75 11.08
C ASN A 663 3.86 53.46 10.32
N LEU A 664 3.84 54.80 10.27
CA LEU A 664 2.84 55.56 9.50
C LEU A 664 3.05 55.42 7.98
N LEU A 665 4.31 55.48 7.53
CA LEU A 665 4.67 55.22 6.13
C LEU A 665 4.25 53.80 5.70
N LYS A 666 4.52 52.80 6.53
CA LYS A 666 4.11 51.41 6.30
C LYS A 666 2.59 51.23 6.25
N LEU A 667 1.82 51.99 7.03
CA LEU A 667 0.35 51.99 6.95
C LEU A 667 -0.16 52.60 5.64
N GLY A 668 0.42 53.73 5.21
CA GLY A 668 0.11 54.36 3.93
C GLY A 668 0.40 53.42 2.75
N LEU A 669 1.54 52.73 2.79
CA LEU A 669 1.93 51.72 1.81
C LEU A 669 0.96 50.52 1.78
N ARG A 670 0.57 49.98 2.95
CA ARG A 670 -0.42 48.89 3.04
C ARG A 670 -1.76 49.26 2.40
N ARG A 671 -2.23 50.49 2.63
CA ARG A 671 -3.46 51.00 1.99
C ARG A 671 -3.29 51.08 0.48
N ARG A 672 -2.19 51.67 -0.02
CA ARG A 672 -1.94 51.81 -1.46
C ARG A 672 -1.85 50.46 -2.17
N ILE A 673 -1.15 49.46 -1.59
CA ILE A 673 -1.07 48.11 -2.14
C ILE A 673 -2.47 47.47 -2.20
N TRP A 674 -3.26 47.58 -1.14
CA TRP A 674 -4.62 47.04 -1.12
C TRP A 674 -5.53 47.69 -2.18
N TRP A 675 -5.49 49.02 -2.30
CA TRP A 675 -6.26 49.76 -3.31
C TRP A 675 -5.73 49.60 -4.74
N THR A 676 -4.47 49.18 -4.93
CA THR A 676 -3.96 48.87 -6.27
C THR A 676 -4.46 47.51 -6.77
N ALA A 677 -4.85 46.62 -5.85
CA ALA A 677 -5.35 45.29 -6.18
C ALA A 677 -6.85 45.27 -6.54
N PHE A 678 -7.60 46.35 -6.28
CA PHE A 678 -9.04 46.49 -6.47
C PHE A 678 -9.37 47.80 -7.19
#